data_AF-A0A5J6LGK0-F1
#
_entry.id   AF-A0A5J6LGK0-F1
#
_cell.length_a   1.000
_cell.length_b   1.000
_cell.length_c   1.000
_cell.angle_alpha   90.00
_cell.angle_beta   90.00
_cell.angle_gamma   90.00
#
_symmetry.space_group_name_H-M   'P 1'
#
loop_
_entity.id
_entity.type
_entity.pdbx_description
1 polymer ?
#
loop_
_entity_poly.entity_id
_entity_poly.type
_entity_poly.pdbx_seq_one_letter_code
_entity_poly.pdbx_strand_id
1 'polypeptide(L)'
;MKHTLMLFLISLLWVTQGHANTLPFVVSDVRVEGLQQVDPGAVFRNFPVAAGDQVDAAKLASATRELFRSGYFDDVQLNRDGDVLVLVLRERPSVAIIRIEGNKAIKEEPLREGLSQSGLQEGDVFRRATLDQIELDLMRVYSAQGRYGADIQTEVETLPGNRVALNINITEGRIASIQHINIVGNEAFPDDELIDLFSLKLPGFLTFYTKSDQYSREKLSGDLERLRSYYLDRGYINFSLDSTQVSVSPDKKDVFITVGITEGKQYTVSEVLMVGNLIVGEDELISKMSLGEGDMFSRREMIDSQERLQRLLGDEGYLFANVSPIPQVDEESGSVSLRYFIEPGKLTYVRRIAIRGNTRSADEVIRRELEQMEAGVVSSEAIERSKARIERTGHFSNVNIETRPVPGTDDQVDLEITVEEQQSGQLTASVGFAQNEGIILQLGVSQDNFLGTGKSVAFNISNSSTLTEYSFNYLDPYFTVDGVSRGYNFYYREENYDEDDRGDYNTDGIGGGITFGYPIDDFQRLSFSGDVEFLRLKPNDELNASGDNDAVNVIKAYVDNNGDEYINAKITAGWSDNRLNRAIFPTRGRSQGATFEVSLPGSDLQYYRAQYNNRFYWPLNDDETWVAALRGRVGYADTYGDDKDYPFFKNFYAGGLTSVRGFEANTLGPRYSRGSQSSNSRSMGGNVLVAGSAELIFPIPFMKDQSAWRTLIFMDAGNVFTTECLPGALDTSTCVEGVDFGDIRYTGGIGVSWLTPVGPLSISLAQAFNSKSDDKTEVFQFALGQTF
;
A
#
# COMPACT_ATOMS: atom_id res chain seq x y z
N MET A 1 -96.77 -36.06 9.81
CA MET A 1 -96.83 -34.62 9.43
C MET A 1 -96.58 -33.65 10.61
N LYS A 2 -95.83 -34.02 11.66
CA LYS A 2 -95.46 -33.09 12.77
C LYS A 2 -93.96 -32.79 12.87
N HIS A 3 -93.08 -33.55 12.22
CA HIS A 3 -91.63 -33.32 12.27
C HIS A 3 -91.07 -32.48 11.10
N THR A 4 -91.76 -32.43 9.95
CA THR A 4 -91.33 -31.61 8.81
C THR A 4 -91.71 -30.12 8.95
N LEU A 5 -92.71 -29.78 9.76
CA LEU A 5 -93.10 -28.38 10.00
C LEU A 5 -92.19 -27.68 11.03
N MET A 6 -91.60 -28.44 11.96
CA MET A 6 -90.71 -27.92 12.99
C MET A 6 -89.29 -27.63 12.46
N LEU A 7 -88.82 -28.40 11.47
CA LEU A 7 -87.58 -28.10 10.76
C LEU A 7 -87.70 -26.86 9.85
N PHE A 8 -88.87 -26.60 9.29
CA PHE A 8 -89.11 -25.39 8.48
C PHE A 8 -89.28 -24.12 9.34
N LEU A 9 -89.73 -24.25 10.60
CA LEU A 9 -89.81 -23.13 11.54
C LEU A 9 -88.46 -22.80 12.18
N ILE A 10 -87.59 -23.80 12.37
CA ILE A 10 -86.22 -23.60 12.90
C ILE A 10 -85.26 -23.09 11.81
N SER A 11 -85.46 -23.45 10.54
CA SER A 11 -84.71 -22.85 9.42
C SER A 11 -85.12 -21.41 9.13
N LEU A 12 -86.35 -20.99 9.47
CA LEU A 12 -86.79 -19.60 9.35
C LEU A 12 -86.30 -18.69 10.50
N LEU A 13 -85.91 -19.28 11.64
CA LEU A 13 -85.35 -18.57 12.80
C LEU A 13 -83.82 -18.39 12.73
N TRP A 14 -83.15 -18.93 11.72
CA TRP A 14 -81.71 -18.81 11.48
C TRP A 14 -81.34 -17.91 10.28
N VAL A 15 -82.28 -17.08 9.80
CA VAL A 15 -82.01 -16.03 8.77
C VAL A 15 -82.24 -14.61 9.33
N THR A 16 -82.13 -14.46 10.64
CA THR A 16 -81.98 -13.13 11.28
C THR A 16 -80.65 -13.05 12.00
N GLN A 17 -79.57 -13.39 11.29
CA GLN A 17 -78.29 -12.72 11.56
C GLN A 17 -78.56 -11.24 11.31
N GLY A 18 -78.69 -10.48 12.39
CA GLY A 18 -78.78 -9.03 12.34
C GLY A 18 -77.55 -8.52 11.62
N HIS A 19 -77.68 -8.24 10.32
CA HIS A 19 -76.93 -7.15 9.74
C HIS A 19 -77.41 -5.91 10.48
N ALA A 20 -76.66 -5.51 11.50
CA ALA A 20 -76.68 -4.14 11.98
C ALA A 20 -76.17 -3.27 10.82
N ASN A 21 -77.03 -3.08 9.80
CA ASN A 21 -76.94 -1.93 8.93
C ASN A 21 -77.30 -0.76 9.84
N THR A 22 -76.29 -0.22 10.50
CA THR A 22 -76.36 1.12 11.06
C THR A 22 -76.84 2.01 9.93
N LEU A 23 -78.05 2.54 10.08
CA LEU A 23 -78.59 3.52 9.13
C LEU A 23 -77.51 4.60 8.96
N PRO A 24 -77.15 4.94 7.71
CA PRO A 24 -76.09 5.90 7.46
C PRO A 24 -76.46 7.21 8.14
N PHE A 25 -75.63 7.62 9.10
CA PHE A 25 -75.90 8.80 9.93
C PHE A 25 -74.94 9.92 9.52
N VAL A 26 -75.40 11.15 9.71
CA VAL A 26 -74.59 12.33 9.44
C VAL A 26 -73.80 12.64 10.72
N VAL A 27 -72.48 12.66 10.61
CA VAL A 27 -71.59 12.98 11.74
C VAL A 27 -71.70 14.48 12.00
N SER A 28 -72.24 14.90 13.15
CA SER A 28 -72.33 16.31 13.49
C SER A 28 -71.00 16.88 13.99
N ASP A 29 -70.22 16.05 14.69
CA ASP A 29 -68.91 16.40 15.24
C ASP A 29 -68.07 15.12 15.48
N VAL A 30 -66.75 15.27 15.54
CA VAL A 30 -65.80 14.18 15.76
C VAL A 30 -64.97 14.49 17.01
N ARG A 31 -65.22 13.75 18.09
CA ARG A 31 -64.51 13.88 19.37
C ARG A 31 -63.40 12.85 19.48
N VAL A 32 -62.22 13.26 19.90
CA VAL A 32 -61.06 12.38 20.10
C VAL A 32 -60.70 12.29 21.58
N GLU A 33 -60.52 11.08 22.08
CA GLU A 33 -60.17 10.76 23.46
C GLU A 33 -58.95 9.82 23.52
N GLY A 34 -58.14 9.95 24.57
CA GLY A 34 -56.99 9.06 24.81
C GLY A 34 -55.66 9.50 24.20
N LEU A 35 -55.62 10.68 23.56
CA LEU A 35 -54.36 11.29 23.10
C LEU A 35 -53.52 11.78 24.28
N GLN A 36 -52.21 11.60 24.18
CA GLN A 36 -51.21 12.05 25.15
C GLN A 36 -50.10 12.84 24.46
N GLN A 37 -49.46 12.26 23.44
CA GLN A 37 -48.35 12.86 22.71
C GLN A 37 -48.70 13.22 21.26
N VAL A 38 -49.66 12.53 20.64
CA VAL A 38 -50.01 12.74 19.24
C VAL A 38 -50.92 13.97 19.12
N ASP A 39 -50.54 14.89 18.24
CA ASP A 39 -51.34 16.09 17.97
C ASP A 39 -52.73 15.69 17.39
N PRO A 40 -53.84 16.26 17.91
CA PRO A 40 -55.18 15.95 17.41
C PRO A 40 -55.33 16.17 15.90
N GLY A 41 -54.64 17.15 15.32
CA GLY A 41 -54.63 17.41 13.88
C GLY A 41 -54.05 16.25 13.06
N ALA A 42 -53.15 15.44 13.62
CA ALA A 42 -52.63 14.24 12.97
C ALA A 42 -53.70 13.12 12.87
N VAL A 43 -54.61 13.03 13.84
CA VAL A 43 -55.75 12.10 13.80
C VAL A 43 -56.71 12.51 12.69
N PHE A 44 -57.08 13.78 12.62
CA PHE A 44 -58.02 14.28 11.61
C PHE A 44 -57.46 14.22 10.18
N ARG A 45 -56.14 14.35 10.00
CA ARG A 45 -55.49 14.17 8.69
C ARG A 45 -55.52 12.71 8.20
N ASN A 46 -55.41 11.75 9.12
CA ASN A 46 -55.31 10.33 8.81
C ASN A 46 -56.63 9.56 8.99
N PHE A 47 -57.71 10.27 9.30
CA PHE A 47 -59.05 9.72 9.45
C PHE A 47 -60.01 10.46 8.48
N PRO A 48 -60.30 9.91 7.29
CA PRO A 48 -61.05 10.57 6.22
C PRO A 48 -62.57 10.62 6.48
N VAL A 49 -62.97 11.17 7.62
CA VAL A 49 -64.35 11.42 8.03
C VAL A 49 -64.39 12.77 8.74
N ALA A 50 -65.15 13.70 8.18
CA ALA A 50 -65.32 15.04 8.75
C ALA A 50 -66.73 15.26 9.30
N ALA A 51 -66.88 16.30 10.14
CA ALA A 51 -68.20 16.80 10.52
C ALA A 51 -68.98 17.23 9.26
N GLY A 52 -70.21 16.73 9.13
CA GLY A 52 -71.08 16.89 7.96
C GLY A 52 -71.12 15.69 7.01
N ASP A 53 -70.21 14.72 7.17
CA ASP A 53 -70.20 13.52 6.32
C ASP A 53 -71.29 12.53 6.71
N GLN A 54 -71.96 11.96 5.70
CA GLN A 54 -72.77 10.76 5.88
C GLN A 54 -71.85 9.53 5.88
N VAL A 55 -71.89 8.75 6.96
CA VAL A 55 -71.02 7.58 7.16
C VAL A 55 -71.83 6.31 7.36
N ASP A 56 -71.34 5.22 6.78
CA ASP A 56 -71.80 3.85 7.00
C ASP A 56 -70.69 3.00 7.66
N ALA A 57 -71.02 1.77 8.04
CA ALA A 57 -70.05 0.87 8.67
C ALA A 57 -68.82 0.57 7.79
N ALA A 58 -68.97 0.58 6.46
CA ALA A 58 -67.88 0.31 5.53
C ALA A 58 -66.89 1.49 5.46
N LYS A 59 -67.40 2.72 5.40
CA LYS A 59 -66.62 3.96 5.41
C LYS A 59 -65.88 4.15 6.74
N LEU A 60 -66.55 3.86 7.87
CA LEU A 60 -65.91 3.88 9.19
C LEU A 60 -64.81 2.82 9.34
N ALA A 61 -65.03 1.60 8.85
CA ALA A 61 -64.00 0.55 8.87
C ALA A 61 -62.80 0.89 7.97
N SER A 62 -63.02 1.54 6.83
CA SER A 62 -61.94 2.02 5.96
C SER A 62 -61.15 3.14 6.62
N ALA A 63 -61.84 4.14 7.18
CA ALA A 63 -61.21 5.25 7.89
C ALA A 63 -60.42 4.77 9.12
N THR A 64 -60.92 3.78 9.85
CA THR A 64 -60.22 3.14 10.97
C THR A 64 -58.94 2.43 10.49
N ARG A 65 -58.99 1.71 9.36
CA ARG A 65 -57.80 1.07 8.78
C ARG A 65 -56.74 2.09 8.36
N GLU A 66 -57.16 3.23 7.83
CA GLU A 66 -56.25 4.31 7.42
C GLU A 66 -55.60 4.98 8.63
N LEU A 67 -56.37 5.22 9.69
CA LEU A 67 -55.84 5.72 10.96
C LEU A 67 -54.89 4.69 11.61
N PHE A 68 -55.19 3.40 11.55
CA PHE A 68 -54.29 2.35 12.06
C PHE A 68 -52.99 2.25 11.23
N ARG A 69 -53.08 2.46 9.91
CA ARG A 69 -51.93 2.47 8.98
C ARG A 69 -50.96 3.63 9.23
N SER A 70 -51.42 4.71 9.88
CA SER A 70 -50.53 5.79 10.35
C SER A 70 -49.47 5.30 11.34
N GLY A 71 -49.73 4.19 12.04
CA GLY A 71 -48.78 3.55 12.93
C GLY A 71 -48.61 4.20 14.29
N TYR A 72 -49.37 5.25 14.62
CA TYR A 72 -49.32 5.94 15.91
C TYR A 72 -50.14 5.26 17.02
N PHE A 73 -51.08 4.39 16.67
CA PHE A 73 -52.07 3.84 17.60
C PHE A 73 -51.97 2.32 17.71
N ASP A 74 -52.10 1.83 18.93
CA ASP A 74 -52.09 0.41 19.29
C ASP A 74 -53.51 -0.17 19.25
N ASP A 75 -54.50 0.64 19.63
CA ASP A 75 -55.92 0.32 19.57
C ASP A 75 -56.73 1.55 19.15
N VAL A 76 -57.77 1.33 18.34
CA VAL A 76 -58.66 2.38 17.81
C VAL A 76 -60.09 1.88 17.95
N GLN A 77 -60.84 2.49 18.87
CA GLN A 77 -62.24 2.15 19.10
C GLN A 77 -63.14 3.30 18.66
N LEU A 78 -64.18 2.96 17.89
CA LEU A 78 -65.19 3.91 17.45
C LEU A 78 -66.45 3.74 18.27
N ASN A 79 -66.80 4.77 19.02
CA ASN A 79 -68.05 4.86 19.77
C ASN A 79 -68.95 5.93 19.15
N ARG A 80 -70.26 5.79 19.33
CA ARG A 80 -71.26 6.75 18.88
C ARG A 80 -72.05 7.28 20.06
N ASP A 81 -72.10 8.60 20.21
CA ASP A 81 -72.89 9.30 21.21
C ASP A 81 -73.85 10.28 20.50
N GLY A 82 -75.08 9.84 20.27
CA GLY A 82 -76.05 10.58 19.44
C GLY A 82 -75.58 10.72 17.98
N ASP A 83 -75.33 11.95 17.54
CA ASP A 83 -74.80 12.30 16.19
C ASP A 83 -73.29 12.60 16.21
N VAL A 84 -72.63 12.48 17.36
CA VAL A 84 -71.19 12.69 17.54
C VAL A 84 -70.44 11.35 17.45
N LEU A 85 -69.37 11.33 16.65
CA LEU A 85 -68.46 10.19 16.56
C LEU A 85 -67.33 10.36 17.58
N VAL A 86 -67.16 9.40 18.48
CA VAL A 86 -66.13 9.41 19.52
C VAL A 86 -65.04 8.39 19.17
N LEU A 87 -63.83 8.87 18.89
CA LEU A 87 -62.65 8.06 18.69
C LEU A 87 -61.93 7.89 20.04
N VAL A 88 -61.98 6.68 20.59
CA VAL A 88 -61.18 6.31 21.76
C VAL A 88 -59.91 5.66 21.26
N LEU A 89 -58.79 6.36 21.40
CA LEU A 89 -57.49 5.98 20.86
C LEU A 89 -56.54 5.56 21.98
N ARG A 90 -55.83 4.45 21.78
CA ARG A 90 -54.64 4.11 22.58
C ARG A 90 -53.40 4.36 21.74
N GLU A 91 -52.67 5.42 22.08
CA GLU A 91 -51.38 5.71 21.45
C GLU A 91 -50.37 4.59 21.70
N ARG A 92 -49.55 4.29 20.69
CA ARG A 92 -48.36 3.46 20.89
C ARG A 92 -47.32 4.25 21.68
N PRO A 93 -46.60 3.59 22.59
CA PRO A 93 -45.55 4.28 23.32
C PRO A 93 -44.38 4.64 22.39
N SER A 94 -43.64 5.69 22.74
CA SER A 94 -42.38 6.03 22.06
C SER A 94 -41.18 5.39 22.74
N VAL A 95 -40.16 5.05 21.97
CA VAL A 95 -38.90 4.46 22.46
C VAL A 95 -38.08 5.57 23.12
N ALA A 96 -37.91 5.49 24.44
CA ALA A 96 -37.14 6.49 25.18
C ALA A 96 -35.65 6.19 25.23
N ILE A 97 -35.30 4.91 25.37
CA ILE A 97 -33.91 4.44 25.44
C ILE A 97 -33.84 2.99 24.95
N ILE A 98 -32.76 2.65 24.26
CA ILE A 98 -32.41 1.29 23.86
C ILE A 98 -31.13 0.92 24.61
N ARG A 99 -31.19 -0.11 25.45
CA ARG A 99 -30.04 -0.66 26.17
C ARG A 99 -29.63 -1.97 25.51
N ILE A 100 -28.40 -2.05 25.03
CA ILE A 100 -27.84 -3.25 24.43
C ILE A 100 -26.75 -3.76 25.37
N GLU A 101 -26.87 -5.00 25.82
CA GLU A 101 -25.89 -5.62 26.71
C GLU A 101 -25.42 -6.97 26.16
N GLY A 102 -24.14 -7.28 26.36
CA GLY A 102 -23.55 -8.58 25.98
C GLY A 102 -22.94 -8.66 24.57
N ASN A 103 -22.99 -7.58 23.79
CA ASN A 103 -22.32 -7.46 22.49
C ASN A 103 -20.80 -7.21 22.64
N LYS A 104 -20.00 -8.27 22.57
CA LYS A 104 -18.53 -8.21 22.60
C LYS A 104 -17.90 -8.43 21.22
N ALA A 105 -18.53 -9.23 20.38
CA ALA A 105 -18.05 -9.56 19.04
C ALA A 105 -18.37 -8.45 18.03
N ILE A 106 -19.53 -7.80 18.18
CA ILE A 106 -19.97 -6.71 17.32
C ILE A 106 -20.00 -5.43 18.16
N LYS A 107 -19.33 -4.38 17.67
CA LYS A 107 -19.37 -3.06 18.30
C LYS A 107 -20.79 -2.53 18.34
N GLU A 108 -21.10 -1.70 19.32
CA GLU A 108 -22.46 -1.20 19.55
C GLU A 108 -22.93 -0.25 18.42
N GLU A 109 -22.07 0.62 17.89
CA GLU A 109 -22.41 1.56 16.81
C GLU A 109 -23.07 0.90 15.59
N PRO A 110 -22.47 -0.13 14.93
CA PRO A 110 -23.12 -0.84 13.83
C PRO A 110 -24.48 -1.45 14.19
N LEU A 111 -24.63 -1.94 15.42
CA LEU A 111 -25.90 -2.49 15.89
C LEU A 111 -26.95 -1.39 15.99
N ARG A 112 -26.61 -0.23 16.59
CA ARG A 112 -27.52 0.93 16.66
C ARG A 112 -27.90 1.46 15.28
N GLU A 113 -26.96 1.50 14.35
CA GLU A 113 -27.23 1.92 12.96
C GLU A 113 -28.21 0.96 12.26
N GLY A 114 -28.02 -0.35 12.39
CA GLY A 114 -28.95 -1.36 11.85
C GLY A 114 -30.35 -1.31 12.46
N LEU A 115 -30.45 -1.03 13.77
CA LEU A 115 -31.73 -0.80 14.46
C LEU A 115 -32.44 0.46 13.94
N SER A 116 -31.70 1.56 13.74
CA SER A 116 -32.23 2.81 13.18
C SER A 116 -32.77 2.61 11.75
N GLN A 117 -32.02 1.92 10.88
CA GLN A 117 -32.48 1.58 9.52
C GLN A 117 -33.76 0.71 9.51
N SER A 118 -33.97 -0.07 10.56
CA SER A 118 -35.16 -0.92 10.75
C SER A 118 -36.34 -0.19 11.41
N GLY A 119 -36.20 1.12 11.66
CA GLY A 119 -37.23 1.96 12.28
C GLY A 119 -37.37 1.80 13.79
N LEU A 120 -36.26 1.48 14.47
CA LEU A 120 -36.18 1.37 15.93
C LEU A 120 -35.04 2.26 16.46
N GLN A 121 -35.31 3.55 16.59
CA GLN A 121 -34.43 4.53 17.21
C GLN A 121 -35.10 5.22 18.41
N GLU A 122 -34.30 5.81 19.29
CA GLU A 122 -34.80 6.71 20.34
C GLU A 122 -35.64 7.85 19.71
N GLY A 123 -36.87 8.00 20.19
CA GLY A 123 -37.87 8.92 19.65
C GLY A 123 -38.90 8.28 18.71
N ASP A 124 -38.63 7.09 18.16
CA ASP A 124 -39.56 6.40 17.27
C ASP A 124 -40.76 5.78 18.01
N VAL A 125 -41.82 5.48 17.26
CA VAL A 125 -43.00 4.79 17.77
C VAL A 125 -42.71 3.29 17.92
N PHE A 126 -42.87 2.76 19.13
CA PHE A 126 -42.60 1.36 19.42
C PHE A 126 -43.61 0.44 18.73
N ARG A 127 -43.11 -0.63 18.08
CA ARG A 127 -43.91 -1.70 17.50
C ARG A 127 -43.33 -3.05 17.92
N ARG A 128 -44.16 -3.89 18.56
CA ARG A 128 -43.72 -5.22 19.01
C ARG A 128 -43.20 -6.09 17.86
N ALA A 129 -43.89 -6.09 16.72
CA ALA A 129 -43.48 -6.85 15.53
C ALA A 129 -42.09 -6.44 15.00
N THR A 130 -41.71 -5.16 15.11
CA THR A 130 -40.38 -4.69 14.70
C THR A 130 -39.31 -5.23 15.65
N LEU A 131 -39.58 -5.25 16.97
CA LEU A 131 -38.66 -5.81 17.96
C LEU A 131 -38.45 -7.32 17.77
N ASP A 132 -39.53 -8.07 17.55
CA ASP A 132 -39.44 -9.53 17.33
C ASP A 132 -38.71 -9.84 16.00
N GLN A 133 -38.88 -9.01 14.97
CA GLN A 133 -38.14 -9.14 13.71
C GLN A 133 -36.65 -8.86 13.89
N ILE A 134 -36.30 -7.83 14.66
CA ILE A 134 -34.92 -7.47 15.00
C ILE A 134 -34.24 -8.60 15.78
N GLU A 135 -34.93 -9.25 16.71
CA GLU A 135 -34.40 -10.42 17.42
C GLU A 135 -33.96 -11.51 16.44
N LEU A 136 -34.80 -11.83 15.45
CA LEU A 136 -34.48 -12.80 14.40
C LEU A 136 -33.34 -12.33 13.49
N ASP A 137 -33.28 -11.06 13.14
CA ASP A 137 -32.24 -10.51 12.27
C ASP A 137 -30.88 -10.48 12.98
N LEU A 138 -30.84 -10.09 14.26
CA LEU A 138 -29.65 -10.19 15.09
C LEU A 138 -29.20 -11.65 15.23
N MET A 139 -30.12 -12.59 15.44
CA MET A 139 -29.80 -14.03 15.46
C MET A 139 -29.15 -14.48 14.14
N ARG A 140 -29.64 -13.99 12.99
CA ARG A 140 -29.06 -14.30 11.67
C ARG A 140 -27.68 -13.68 11.49
N VAL A 141 -27.46 -12.45 11.94
CA VAL A 141 -26.16 -11.78 11.87
C VAL A 141 -25.11 -12.54 12.67
N TYR A 142 -25.44 -12.92 13.91
CA TYR A 142 -24.55 -13.74 14.74
C TYR A 142 -24.33 -15.14 14.13
N SER A 143 -25.36 -15.77 13.59
CA SER A 143 -25.23 -17.06 12.89
C SER A 143 -24.34 -16.96 11.65
N ALA A 144 -24.42 -15.85 10.90
CA ALA A 144 -23.57 -15.62 9.72
C ALA A 144 -22.09 -15.45 10.08
N GLN A 145 -21.77 -15.04 11.31
CA GLN A 145 -20.41 -15.01 11.88
C GLN A 145 -19.99 -16.33 12.56
N GLY A 146 -20.75 -17.41 12.36
CA GLY A 146 -20.45 -18.72 12.93
C GLY A 146 -20.86 -18.90 14.39
N ARG A 147 -21.68 -18.01 14.95
CA ARG A 147 -22.16 -18.06 16.34
C ARG A 147 -23.57 -18.63 16.44
N TYR A 148 -23.72 -19.90 16.10
CA TYR A 148 -25.01 -20.61 16.12
C TYR A 148 -25.61 -20.78 17.53
N GLY A 149 -24.77 -20.66 18.56
CA GLY A 149 -25.15 -20.66 19.97
C GLY A 149 -25.61 -19.29 20.49
N ALA A 150 -25.76 -18.28 19.63
CA ALA A 150 -26.25 -16.97 20.05
C ALA A 150 -27.73 -17.03 20.45
N ASP A 151 -28.06 -16.35 21.55
CA ASP A 151 -29.42 -16.17 22.08
C ASP A 151 -29.64 -14.69 22.37
N ILE A 152 -30.71 -14.11 21.85
CA ILE A 152 -31.06 -12.70 22.06
C ILE A 152 -32.38 -12.65 22.80
N GLN A 153 -32.39 -11.98 23.96
CA GLN A 153 -33.59 -11.81 24.77
C GLN A 153 -33.98 -10.33 24.79
N THR A 154 -35.22 -10.05 24.39
CA THR A 154 -35.75 -8.69 24.31
C THR A 154 -36.79 -8.44 25.40
N GLU A 155 -36.55 -7.46 26.26
CA GLU A 155 -37.45 -7.06 27.34
C GLU A 155 -37.92 -5.61 27.13
N VAL A 156 -39.23 -5.39 27.33
CA VAL A 156 -39.85 -4.07 27.17
C VAL A 156 -40.27 -3.56 28.54
N GLU A 157 -39.60 -2.51 29.01
CA GLU A 157 -39.89 -1.86 30.29
C GLU A 157 -40.76 -0.62 30.03
N THR A 158 -41.95 -0.56 30.63
CA THR A 158 -42.85 0.61 30.49
C THR A 158 -42.39 1.76 31.39
N LEU A 159 -42.31 2.97 30.82
CA LEU A 159 -41.86 4.18 31.49
C LEU A 159 -42.98 5.23 31.60
N PRO A 160 -42.90 6.16 32.57
CA PRO A 160 -43.85 7.26 32.68
C PRO A 160 -43.92 8.12 31.40
N GLY A 161 -45.14 8.54 31.06
CA GLY A 161 -45.42 9.41 29.91
C GLY A 161 -45.61 8.66 28.58
N ASN A 162 -46.19 7.45 28.59
CA ASN A 162 -46.40 6.59 27.41
C ASN A 162 -45.10 6.32 26.63
N ARG A 163 -44.07 5.89 27.35
CA ARG A 163 -42.75 5.59 26.78
C ARG A 163 -42.32 4.18 27.16
N VAL A 164 -41.39 3.60 26.40
CA VAL A 164 -40.78 2.30 26.70
C VAL A 164 -39.26 2.38 26.66
N ALA A 165 -38.60 1.64 27.54
CA ALA A 165 -37.20 1.27 27.42
C ALA A 165 -37.11 -0.14 26.84
N LEU A 166 -36.21 -0.32 25.88
CA LEU A 166 -35.96 -1.61 25.24
C LEU A 166 -34.64 -2.16 25.75
N ASN A 167 -34.68 -3.28 26.46
CA ASN A 167 -33.48 -3.97 26.94
C ASN A 167 -33.24 -5.17 26.03
N ILE A 168 -32.12 -5.14 25.29
CA ILE A 168 -31.71 -6.20 24.36
C ILE A 168 -30.49 -6.89 24.98
N ASN A 169 -30.72 -8.07 25.56
CA ASN A 169 -29.68 -8.86 26.20
C ASN A 169 -29.17 -9.92 25.22
N ILE A 170 -27.90 -9.81 24.82
CA ILE A 170 -27.27 -10.66 23.82
C ILE A 170 -26.33 -11.65 24.51
N THR A 171 -26.62 -12.93 24.38
CA THR A 171 -25.70 -14.02 24.73
C THR A 171 -25.07 -14.53 23.43
N GLU A 172 -23.85 -14.12 23.10
CA GLU A 172 -23.25 -14.38 21.77
C GLU A 172 -22.87 -15.84 21.50
N GLY A 173 -22.84 -16.70 22.52
CA GLY A 173 -22.37 -18.08 22.39
C GLY A 173 -20.88 -18.18 22.03
N ARG A 174 -20.39 -19.42 21.85
CA ARG A 174 -19.04 -19.67 21.30
C ARG A 174 -19.10 -19.67 19.78
N ILE A 175 -18.00 -19.32 19.14
CA ILE A 175 -17.83 -19.45 17.69
C ILE A 175 -17.70 -20.93 17.38
N ALA A 176 -18.45 -21.41 16.39
CA ALA A 176 -18.33 -22.77 15.90
C ALA A 176 -17.10 -22.90 15.00
N SER A 177 -16.26 -23.90 15.27
CA SER A 177 -15.06 -24.19 14.49
C SER A 177 -15.36 -25.16 13.36
N ILE A 178 -14.74 -24.94 12.20
CA ILE A 178 -14.84 -25.85 11.07
C ILE A 178 -14.02 -27.10 11.39
N GLN A 179 -14.66 -28.27 11.47
CA GLN A 179 -13.97 -29.53 11.74
C GLN A 179 -13.62 -30.30 10.47
N HIS A 180 -14.41 -30.11 9.41
CA HIS A 180 -14.18 -30.78 8.14
C HIS A 180 -14.70 -29.95 6.97
N ILE A 181 -13.94 -29.96 5.87
CA ILE A 181 -14.34 -29.46 4.57
C ILE A 181 -14.18 -30.64 3.62
N ASN A 182 -15.26 -31.04 2.97
CA ASN A 182 -15.27 -32.16 2.05
C ASN A 182 -15.70 -31.66 0.67
N ILE A 183 -14.93 -31.99 -0.36
CA ILE A 183 -15.26 -31.70 -1.75
C ILE A 183 -15.60 -33.04 -2.40
N VAL A 184 -16.75 -33.11 -3.07
CA VAL A 184 -17.24 -34.34 -3.66
C VAL A 184 -17.45 -34.11 -5.15
N GLY A 185 -16.84 -34.95 -5.96
CA GLY A 185 -16.93 -34.92 -7.43
C GLY A 185 -15.69 -34.39 -8.13
N ASN A 186 -14.63 -34.05 -7.39
CA ASN A 186 -13.29 -33.83 -7.95
C ASN A 186 -12.61 -35.17 -8.29
N GLU A 187 -12.02 -35.25 -9.47
CA GLU A 187 -11.17 -36.37 -9.91
C GLU A 187 -9.81 -35.86 -10.41
N ALA A 188 -9.76 -34.66 -10.99
CA ALA A 188 -8.55 -34.07 -11.55
C ALA A 188 -7.61 -33.49 -10.49
N PHE A 189 -8.15 -32.91 -9.42
CA PHE A 189 -7.39 -32.28 -8.34
C PHE A 189 -7.71 -32.92 -6.98
N PRO A 190 -6.71 -33.14 -6.11
CA PRO A 190 -6.96 -33.68 -4.78
C PRO A 190 -7.64 -32.64 -3.87
N ASP A 191 -8.46 -33.11 -2.92
CA ASP A 191 -9.21 -32.27 -1.97
C ASP A 191 -8.30 -31.26 -1.26
N ASP A 192 -7.13 -31.70 -0.79
CA ASP A 192 -6.19 -30.86 -0.06
C ASP A 192 -5.73 -29.64 -0.87
N GLU A 193 -5.50 -29.80 -2.17
CA GLU A 193 -5.11 -28.70 -3.07
C GLU A 193 -6.25 -27.69 -3.25
N LEU A 194 -7.49 -28.18 -3.37
CA LEU A 194 -8.68 -27.34 -3.54
C LEU A 194 -9.06 -26.63 -2.23
N ILE A 195 -8.96 -27.32 -1.10
CA ILE A 195 -9.12 -26.74 0.24
C ILE A 195 -8.00 -25.72 0.50
N ASP A 196 -6.83 -25.89 -0.13
CA ASP A 196 -5.74 -24.94 0.02
C ASP A 196 -6.05 -23.54 -0.53
N LEU A 197 -6.96 -23.44 -1.50
CA LEU A 197 -7.47 -22.20 -2.07
C LEU A 197 -8.41 -21.44 -1.13
N PHE A 198 -9.01 -22.13 -0.16
CA PHE A 198 -10.02 -21.55 0.72
C PHE A 198 -9.37 -20.66 1.77
N SER A 199 -10.02 -19.55 2.10
CA SER A 199 -9.71 -18.75 3.29
C SER A 199 -10.16 -19.44 4.58
N LEU A 200 -11.21 -20.26 4.49
CA LEU A 200 -11.64 -21.14 5.57
C LEU A 200 -10.73 -22.37 5.63
N LYS A 201 -10.24 -22.69 6.83
CA LYS A 201 -9.29 -23.78 7.07
C LYS A 201 -9.73 -24.64 8.25
N LEU A 202 -9.16 -25.84 8.31
CA LEU A 202 -9.23 -26.69 9.50
C LEU A 202 -8.41 -26.07 10.66
N PRO A 203 -8.70 -26.44 11.93
CA PRO A 203 -7.98 -25.93 13.08
C PRO A 203 -6.51 -26.35 13.02
N GLY A 204 -5.61 -25.41 13.28
CA GLY A 204 -4.16 -25.62 13.14
C GLY A 204 -3.36 -24.72 14.07
N PHE A 205 -2.03 -24.84 14.03
CA PHE A 205 -1.17 -24.12 14.98
C PHE A 205 -1.30 -22.59 14.92
N LEU A 206 -1.62 -22.01 13.75
CA LEU A 206 -1.74 -20.56 13.55
C LEU A 206 -3.18 -20.03 13.61
N THR A 207 -4.20 -20.90 13.77
CA THR A 207 -5.60 -20.45 13.69
C THR A 207 -6.02 -19.55 14.84
N PHE A 208 -5.31 -19.58 15.98
CA PHE A 208 -5.49 -18.62 17.08
C PHE A 208 -5.27 -17.17 16.64
N TYR A 209 -4.43 -16.93 15.63
CA TYR A 209 -4.12 -15.62 15.09
C TYR A 209 -4.95 -15.31 13.84
N THR A 210 -4.96 -16.22 12.86
CA THR A 210 -5.63 -15.99 11.55
C THR A 210 -7.15 -16.08 11.63
N LYS A 211 -7.71 -16.79 12.62
CA LYS A 211 -9.14 -17.05 12.77
C LYS A 211 -9.77 -17.68 11.51
N SER A 212 -8.99 -18.47 10.77
CA SER A 212 -9.42 -19.13 9.53
C SER A 212 -10.32 -20.34 9.77
N ASP A 213 -10.35 -20.88 10.99
CA ASP A 213 -11.22 -21.97 11.43
C ASP A 213 -12.64 -21.51 11.83
N GLN A 214 -12.90 -20.20 11.81
CA GLN A 214 -14.19 -19.61 12.15
C GLN A 214 -15.07 -19.50 10.91
N TYR A 215 -16.19 -20.23 10.91
CA TYR A 215 -17.14 -20.20 9.81
C TYR A 215 -17.73 -18.80 9.61
N SER A 216 -17.75 -18.34 8.36
CA SER A 216 -18.56 -17.21 7.91
C SER A 216 -19.16 -17.54 6.55
N ARG A 217 -20.45 -17.20 6.35
CA ARG A 217 -21.12 -17.40 5.06
C ARG A 217 -20.45 -16.62 3.93
N GLU A 218 -19.99 -15.40 4.22
CA GLU A 218 -19.31 -14.53 3.27
C GLU A 218 -17.98 -15.15 2.82
N LYS A 219 -17.17 -15.61 3.78
CA LYS A 219 -15.90 -16.30 3.50
C LYS A 219 -16.13 -17.54 2.64
N LEU A 220 -17.13 -18.37 2.97
CA LEU A 220 -17.47 -19.55 2.18
C LEU A 220 -17.88 -19.17 0.76
N SER A 221 -18.72 -18.13 0.57
CA SER A 221 -19.10 -17.68 -0.77
C SER A 221 -17.88 -17.26 -1.60
N GLY A 222 -16.92 -16.55 -0.99
CA GLY A 222 -15.66 -16.19 -1.65
C GLY A 222 -14.77 -17.41 -1.93
N ASP A 223 -14.76 -18.41 -1.04
CA ASP A 223 -14.06 -19.69 -1.25
C ASP A 223 -14.63 -20.47 -2.42
N LEU A 224 -15.95 -20.56 -2.55
CA LEU A 224 -16.62 -21.25 -3.66
C LEU A 224 -16.36 -20.55 -5.00
N GLU A 225 -16.29 -19.22 -5.03
CA GLU A 225 -15.95 -18.48 -6.24
C GLU A 225 -14.47 -18.63 -6.62
N ARG A 226 -13.57 -18.71 -5.63
CA ARG A 226 -12.15 -19.08 -5.84
C ARG A 226 -12.02 -20.47 -6.43
N LEU A 227 -12.75 -21.45 -5.89
CA LEU A 227 -12.81 -22.81 -6.43
C LEU A 227 -13.29 -22.80 -7.88
N ARG A 228 -14.40 -22.12 -8.14
CA ARG A 228 -14.96 -22.00 -9.50
C ARG A 228 -13.96 -21.38 -10.48
N SER A 229 -13.32 -20.29 -10.08
CA SER A 229 -12.30 -19.62 -10.89
C SER A 229 -11.10 -20.53 -11.13
N TYR A 230 -10.64 -21.29 -10.13
CA TYR A 230 -9.52 -22.22 -10.24
C TYR A 230 -9.69 -23.24 -11.38
N TYR A 231 -10.89 -23.80 -11.51
CA TYR A 231 -11.26 -24.74 -12.57
C TYR A 231 -11.43 -24.05 -13.93
N LEU A 232 -12.19 -22.94 -13.98
CA LEU A 232 -12.42 -22.18 -15.21
C LEU A 232 -11.12 -21.62 -15.81
N ASP A 233 -10.12 -21.34 -14.99
CA ASP A 233 -8.82 -20.84 -15.40
C ASP A 233 -7.88 -21.93 -15.94
N ARG A 234 -8.27 -23.21 -15.81
CA ARG A 234 -7.50 -24.41 -16.23
C ARG A 234 -8.19 -25.25 -17.30
N GLY A 235 -9.14 -24.65 -18.02
CA GLY A 235 -9.79 -25.26 -19.18
C GLY A 235 -11.13 -25.94 -18.90
N TYR A 236 -11.60 -25.96 -17.65
CA TYR A 236 -12.85 -26.64 -17.27
C TYR A 236 -14.07 -25.73 -17.42
N ILE A 237 -14.46 -25.41 -18.66
CA ILE A 237 -15.57 -24.45 -18.95
C ILE A 237 -16.91 -24.92 -18.39
N ASN A 238 -17.15 -26.23 -18.43
CA ASN A 238 -18.39 -26.84 -17.97
C ASN A 238 -18.38 -27.15 -16.47
N PHE A 239 -17.45 -26.57 -15.71
CA PHE A 239 -17.42 -26.70 -14.25
C PHE A 239 -18.71 -26.16 -13.64
N SER A 240 -19.38 -26.98 -12.82
CA SER A 240 -20.56 -26.58 -12.06
C SER A 240 -20.42 -26.90 -10.58
N LEU A 241 -21.02 -26.03 -9.77
CA LEU A 241 -21.13 -26.20 -8.33
C LEU A 241 -22.55 -26.70 -8.04
N ASP A 242 -22.66 -28.00 -7.79
CA ASP A 242 -23.95 -28.71 -7.76
C ASP A 242 -24.67 -28.53 -6.43
N SER A 243 -23.93 -28.48 -5.32
CA SER A 243 -24.51 -28.20 -4.01
C SER A 243 -23.48 -27.66 -3.00
N THR A 244 -23.97 -26.90 -2.02
CA THR A 244 -23.20 -26.51 -0.84
C THR A 244 -24.03 -26.82 0.39
N GLN A 245 -23.57 -27.75 1.21
CA GLN A 245 -24.24 -28.16 2.44
C GLN A 245 -23.38 -27.77 3.63
N VAL A 246 -23.93 -26.94 4.51
CA VAL A 246 -23.30 -26.57 5.78
C VAL A 246 -24.12 -27.21 6.89
N SER A 247 -23.52 -28.14 7.62
CA SER A 247 -24.14 -28.78 8.77
C SER A 247 -23.44 -28.37 10.05
N VAL A 248 -24.22 -28.24 11.13
CA VAL A 248 -23.73 -27.81 12.44
C VAL A 248 -24.03 -28.92 13.45
N SER A 249 -23.10 -29.21 14.34
CA SER A 249 -23.30 -30.21 15.39
C SER A 249 -24.46 -29.82 16.33
N PRO A 250 -25.13 -30.79 16.97
CA PRO A 250 -26.22 -30.49 17.91
C PRO A 250 -25.82 -29.59 19.09
N ASP A 251 -24.54 -29.61 19.48
CA ASP A 251 -24.00 -28.74 20.53
C ASP A 251 -23.56 -27.36 20.02
N LYS A 252 -23.76 -27.09 18.73
CA LYS A 252 -23.54 -25.80 18.04
C LYS A 252 -22.08 -25.33 18.05
N LYS A 253 -21.12 -26.26 18.18
CA LYS A 253 -19.69 -25.96 18.26
C LYS A 253 -18.91 -26.34 17.01
N ASP A 254 -19.39 -27.30 16.24
CA ASP A 254 -18.66 -27.83 15.09
C ASP A 254 -19.44 -27.57 13.80
N VAL A 255 -18.73 -27.14 12.77
CA VAL A 255 -19.26 -26.92 11.42
C VAL A 255 -18.61 -27.91 10.45
N PHE A 256 -19.43 -28.55 9.62
CA PHE A 256 -18.99 -29.41 8.52
C PHE A 256 -19.51 -28.83 7.21
N ILE A 257 -18.60 -28.62 6.26
CA ILE A 257 -18.90 -28.05 4.95
C ILE A 257 -18.71 -29.15 3.92
N THR A 258 -19.74 -29.42 3.13
CA THR A 258 -19.68 -30.33 1.99
C THR A 258 -20.01 -29.57 0.72
N VAL A 259 -19.10 -29.60 -0.25
CA VAL A 259 -19.26 -28.96 -1.55
C VAL A 259 -19.35 -30.05 -2.61
N GLY A 260 -20.47 -30.14 -3.31
CA GLY A 260 -20.63 -31.02 -4.47
C GLY A 260 -20.31 -30.27 -5.74
N ILE A 261 -19.43 -30.82 -6.58
CA ILE A 261 -18.99 -30.22 -7.85
C ILE A 261 -19.06 -31.24 -8.99
N THR A 262 -19.15 -30.72 -10.21
CA THR A 262 -18.93 -31.48 -11.45
C THR A 262 -17.83 -30.77 -12.23
N GLU A 263 -16.67 -31.41 -12.41
CA GLU A 263 -15.50 -30.77 -13.03
C GLU A 263 -15.70 -30.47 -14.52
N GLY A 264 -16.34 -31.38 -15.27
CA GLY A 264 -16.41 -31.30 -16.72
C GLY A 264 -15.09 -31.69 -17.41
N LYS A 265 -15.05 -31.55 -18.75
CA LYS A 265 -13.85 -31.81 -19.54
C LYS A 265 -12.99 -30.55 -19.66
N GLN A 266 -11.70 -30.74 -19.93
CA GLN A 266 -10.81 -29.66 -20.33
C GLN A 266 -10.99 -29.32 -21.81
N TYR A 267 -10.95 -28.02 -22.10
CA TYR A 267 -11.04 -27.49 -23.46
C TYR A 267 -9.80 -26.67 -23.82
N THR A 268 -9.36 -26.80 -25.07
CA THR A 268 -8.32 -25.96 -25.67
C THR A 268 -8.95 -24.93 -26.60
N VAL A 269 -8.27 -23.80 -26.79
CA VAL A 269 -8.71 -22.76 -27.72
C VAL A 269 -8.38 -23.20 -29.14
N SER A 270 -9.41 -23.37 -29.99
CA SER A 270 -9.23 -23.78 -31.39
C SER A 270 -9.07 -22.62 -32.34
N GLU A 271 -9.71 -21.49 -32.07
CA GLU A 271 -9.59 -20.27 -32.86
C GLU A 271 -9.97 -19.05 -32.01
N VAL A 272 -9.39 -17.90 -32.35
CA VAL A 272 -9.73 -16.60 -31.79
C VAL A 272 -10.17 -15.70 -32.94
N LEU A 273 -11.40 -15.20 -32.88
CA LEU A 273 -12.01 -14.40 -33.94
C LEU A 273 -12.41 -13.03 -33.42
N MET A 274 -11.99 -11.99 -34.13
CA MET A 274 -12.40 -10.61 -33.87
C MET A 274 -13.61 -10.27 -34.75
N VAL A 275 -14.74 -9.93 -34.12
CA VAL A 275 -16.00 -9.68 -34.82
C VAL A 275 -16.47 -8.26 -34.53
N GLY A 276 -16.81 -7.48 -35.56
CA GLY A 276 -17.35 -6.13 -35.39
C GLY A 276 -16.63 -5.10 -36.25
N ASN A 277 -16.55 -3.87 -35.76
CA ASN A 277 -15.85 -2.79 -36.45
C ASN A 277 -14.42 -2.66 -35.91
N LEU A 278 -13.45 -3.22 -36.63
CA LEU A 278 -12.05 -3.21 -36.23
C LEU A 278 -11.38 -1.92 -36.71
N ILE A 279 -11.05 -1.04 -35.77
CA ILE A 279 -10.32 0.21 -36.04
C ILE A 279 -8.81 -0.02 -36.01
N VAL A 280 -8.38 -0.96 -35.16
CA VAL A 280 -7.02 -1.49 -35.08
C VAL A 280 -6.97 -2.81 -35.88
N GLY A 281 -5.84 -3.12 -36.49
CA GLY A 281 -5.66 -4.34 -37.26
C GLY A 281 -5.84 -5.60 -36.39
N GLU A 282 -6.41 -6.65 -36.97
CA GLU A 282 -6.67 -7.92 -36.26
C GLU A 282 -5.38 -8.54 -35.69
N ASP A 283 -4.29 -8.53 -36.46
CA ASP A 283 -2.98 -9.06 -36.02
C ASP A 283 -2.45 -8.33 -34.78
N GLU A 284 -2.64 -7.01 -34.71
CA GLU A 284 -2.22 -6.19 -33.57
C GLU A 284 -3.07 -6.48 -32.34
N LEU A 285 -4.40 -6.60 -32.51
CA LEU A 285 -5.32 -6.99 -31.45
C LEU A 285 -4.94 -8.36 -30.86
N ILE A 286 -4.70 -9.36 -31.72
CA ILE A 286 -4.31 -10.71 -31.32
C ILE A 286 -2.96 -10.69 -30.58
N SER A 287 -1.99 -9.91 -31.04
CA SER A 287 -0.67 -9.82 -30.41
C SER A 287 -0.69 -9.29 -28.97
N LYS A 288 -1.76 -8.58 -28.58
CA LYS A 288 -1.94 -8.00 -27.25
C LYS A 288 -2.77 -8.88 -26.31
N MET A 289 -3.32 -9.98 -26.81
CA MET A 289 -4.08 -10.92 -25.99
C MET A 289 -3.14 -11.79 -25.14
N SER A 290 -3.64 -12.21 -23.98
CA SER A 290 -2.93 -13.19 -23.16
C SER A 290 -3.20 -14.64 -23.59
N LEU A 291 -4.27 -14.87 -24.35
CA LEU A 291 -4.77 -16.20 -24.73
C LEU A 291 -4.79 -16.33 -26.26
N GLY A 292 -4.05 -17.30 -26.79
CA GLY A 292 -3.92 -17.57 -28.23
C GLY A 292 -4.52 -18.90 -28.67
N GLU A 293 -4.40 -19.18 -29.97
CA GLU A 293 -4.78 -20.47 -30.56
C GLU A 293 -3.85 -21.58 -30.05
N GLY A 294 -4.44 -22.71 -29.63
CA GLY A 294 -3.71 -23.88 -29.11
C GLY A 294 -3.49 -23.85 -27.59
N ASP A 295 -3.72 -22.72 -26.92
CA ASP A 295 -3.61 -22.61 -25.47
C ASP A 295 -4.76 -23.35 -24.76
N MET A 296 -4.53 -23.73 -23.51
CA MET A 296 -5.61 -24.20 -22.63
C MET A 296 -6.55 -23.04 -22.34
N PHE A 297 -7.87 -23.26 -22.43
CA PHE A 297 -8.81 -22.20 -22.11
C PHE A 297 -8.62 -21.71 -20.67
N SER A 298 -8.59 -20.41 -20.47
CA SER A 298 -8.57 -19.80 -19.15
C SER A 298 -9.51 -18.62 -19.11
N ARG A 299 -10.48 -18.65 -18.19
CA ARG A 299 -11.43 -17.55 -18.03
C ARG A 299 -10.72 -16.27 -17.62
N ARG A 300 -9.74 -16.34 -16.73
CA ARG A 300 -8.90 -15.20 -16.35
C ARG A 300 -8.19 -14.60 -17.56
N GLU A 301 -7.48 -15.41 -18.36
CA GLU A 301 -6.76 -14.88 -19.54
C GLU A 301 -7.72 -14.31 -20.61
N MET A 302 -8.93 -14.86 -20.73
CA MET A 302 -9.99 -14.32 -21.61
C MET A 302 -10.48 -12.94 -21.13
N ILE A 303 -10.74 -12.78 -19.82
CA ILE A 303 -11.13 -11.49 -19.22
C ILE A 303 -9.98 -10.49 -19.32
N ASP A 304 -8.74 -10.91 -19.03
CA ASP A 304 -7.55 -10.08 -19.16
C ASP A 304 -7.37 -9.61 -20.61
N SER A 305 -7.62 -10.49 -21.58
CA SER A 305 -7.60 -10.14 -23.00
C SER A 305 -8.70 -9.14 -23.35
N GLN A 306 -9.94 -9.33 -22.86
CA GLN A 306 -11.03 -8.36 -23.01
C GLN A 306 -10.63 -6.97 -22.50
N GLU A 307 -10.08 -6.89 -21.29
CA GLU A 307 -9.66 -5.62 -20.70
C GLU A 307 -8.48 -4.98 -21.44
N ARG A 308 -7.50 -5.77 -21.90
CA ARG A 308 -6.38 -5.28 -22.71
C ARG A 308 -6.86 -4.70 -24.03
N LEU A 309 -7.80 -5.36 -24.70
CA LEU A 309 -8.39 -4.88 -25.94
C LEU A 309 -9.20 -3.59 -25.70
N GLN A 310 -9.99 -3.54 -24.63
CA GLN A 310 -10.74 -2.33 -24.27
C GLN A 310 -9.81 -1.17 -23.93
N ARG A 311 -8.71 -1.41 -23.22
CA ARG A 311 -7.68 -0.40 -22.92
C ARG A 311 -7.00 0.08 -24.20
N LEU A 312 -6.57 -0.82 -25.08
CA LEU A 312 -5.97 -0.47 -26.37
C LEU A 312 -6.89 0.43 -27.22
N LEU A 313 -8.18 0.09 -27.29
CA LEU A 313 -9.16 0.93 -27.98
C LEU A 313 -9.33 2.29 -27.28
N GLY A 314 -9.35 2.30 -25.95
CA GLY A 314 -9.36 3.52 -25.15
C GLY A 314 -8.14 4.41 -25.38
N ASP A 315 -6.97 3.83 -25.63
CA ASP A 315 -5.72 4.55 -25.94
C ASP A 315 -5.76 5.21 -27.33
N GLU A 316 -6.47 4.58 -28.27
CA GLU A 316 -6.80 5.15 -29.58
C GLU A 316 -7.96 6.17 -29.53
N GLY A 317 -8.49 6.49 -28.34
CA GLY A 317 -9.52 7.50 -28.12
C GLY A 317 -10.95 6.97 -28.00
N TYR A 318 -11.16 5.66 -28.00
CA TYR A 318 -12.46 5.01 -27.91
C TYR A 318 -12.76 4.57 -26.46
N LEU A 319 -12.89 5.54 -25.55
CA LEU A 319 -13.06 5.28 -24.11
C LEU A 319 -14.25 4.38 -23.77
N PHE A 320 -15.36 4.53 -24.50
CA PHE A 320 -16.58 3.76 -24.29
C PHE A 320 -16.66 2.51 -25.19
N ALA A 321 -15.52 2.04 -25.70
CA ALA A 321 -15.46 0.80 -26.45
C ALA A 321 -15.99 -0.37 -25.61
N ASN A 322 -16.87 -1.16 -26.20
CA ASN A 322 -17.37 -2.38 -25.60
C ASN A 322 -16.72 -3.59 -26.28
N VAL A 323 -16.05 -4.43 -25.49
CA VAL A 323 -15.47 -5.69 -25.94
C VAL A 323 -16.16 -6.80 -25.17
N SER A 324 -16.86 -7.69 -25.88
CA SER A 324 -17.61 -8.79 -25.27
C SER A 324 -17.09 -10.15 -25.78
N PRO A 325 -16.40 -10.94 -24.94
CA PRO A 325 -15.98 -12.28 -25.30
C PRO A 325 -17.15 -13.27 -25.18
N ILE A 326 -17.37 -14.06 -26.23
CA ILE A 326 -18.36 -15.13 -26.25
C ILE A 326 -17.63 -16.44 -26.57
N PRO A 327 -17.42 -17.33 -25.59
CA PRO A 327 -16.88 -18.65 -25.84
C PRO A 327 -17.94 -19.53 -26.51
N GLN A 328 -17.57 -20.16 -27.63
CA GLN A 328 -18.36 -21.18 -28.30
C GLN A 328 -17.72 -22.54 -28.08
N VAL A 329 -18.35 -23.34 -27.23
CA VAL A 329 -17.87 -24.67 -26.85
C VAL A 329 -18.28 -25.68 -27.92
N ASP A 330 -17.31 -26.41 -28.44
CA ASP A 330 -17.54 -27.61 -29.26
C ASP A 330 -17.25 -28.86 -28.42
N GLU A 331 -18.33 -29.54 -28.01
CA GLU A 331 -18.26 -30.74 -27.17
C GLU A 331 -17.67 -31.96 -27.89
N GLU A 332 -17.73 -32.02 -29.23
CA GLU A 332 -17.22 -33.17 -30.00
C GLU A 332 -15.70 -33.12 -30.14
N SER A 333 -15.15 -31.94 -30.47
CA SER A 333 -13.72 -31.74 -30.63
C SER A 333 -12.98 -31.47 -29.31
N GLY A 334 -13.71 -31.16 -28.23
CA GLY A 334 -13.10 -30.76 -26.96
C GLY A 334 -12.37 -29.42 -27.07
N SER A 335 -12.86 -28.54 -27.95
CA SER A 335 -12.24 -27.24 -28.22
C SER A 335 -13.23 -26.09 -28.09
N VAL A 336 -12.71 -24.88 -27.96
CA VAL A 336 -13.48 -23.64 -27.82
C VAL A 336 -13.02 -22.60 -28.82
N SER A 337 -13.98 -22.08 -29.58
CA SER A 337 -13.82 -20.90 -30.42
C SER A 337 -14.15 -19.65 -29.60
N LEU A 338 -13.20 -18.71 -29.50
CA LEU A 338 -13.40 -17.46 -28.76
C LEU A 338 -13.73 -16.33 -29.73
N ARG A 339 -14.95 -15.80 -29.64
CA ARG A 339 -15.37 -14.66 -30.47
C ARG A 339 -15.43 -13.40 -29.62
N TYR A 340 -14.60 -12.41 -29.94
CA TYR A 340 -14.61 -11.11 -29.30
C TYR A 340 -15.43 -10.15 -30.16
N PHE A 341 -16.59 -9.73 -29.65
CA PHE A 341 -17.41 -8.71 -30.29
C PHE A 341 -16.91 -7.32 -29.89
N ILE A 342 -16.41 -6.56 -30.86
CA ILE A 342 -15.78 -5.25 -30.65
C ILE A 342 -16.69 -4.15 -31.23
N GLU A 343 -17.14 -3.27 -30.34
CA GLU A 343 -17.87 -2.06 -30.67
C GLU A 343 -17.10 -0.84 -30.14
N PRO A 344 -16.29 -0.17 -30.97
CA PRO A 344 -15.43 0.93 -30.52
C PRO A 344 -16.20 2.16 -30.04
N GLY A 345 -17.42 2.38 -30.55
CA GLY A 345 -18.17 3.61 -30.26
C GLY A 345 -17.58 4.84 -30.96
N LYS A 346 -17.68 6.01 -30.32
CA LYS A 346 -17.21 7.29 -30.86
C LYS A 346 -15.86 7.68 -30.27
N LEU A 347 -15.06 8.37 -31.09
CA LEU A 347 -13.85 9.04 -30.62
C LEU A 347 -14.22 10.09 -29.57
N THR A 348 -13.60 9.99 -28.41
CA THR A 348 -13.97 10.77 -27.23
C THR A 348 -12.86 11.76 -26.87
N TYR A 349 -13.25 12.97 -26.50
CA TYR A 349 -12.35 14.06 -26.13
C TYR A 349 -12.54 14.46 -24.67
N VAL A 350 -11.43 14.78 -24.00
CA VAL A 350 -11.47 15.35 -22.65
C VAL A 350 -11.75 16.83 -22.78
N ARG A 351 -12.91 17.29 -22.34
CA ARG A 351 -13.29 18.71 -22.42
C ARG A 351 -12.55 19.56 -21.38
N ARG A 352 -12.50 19.08 -20.13
CA ARG A 352 -11.82 19.72 -19.00
C ARG A 352 -11.47 18.71 -17.92
N ILE A 353 -10.52 19.07 -17.07
CA ILE A 353 -10.10 18.29 -15.92
C ILE A 353 -10.38 19.12 -14.65
N ALA A 354 -11.31 18.63 -13.84
CA ALA A 354 -11.69 19.25 -12.58
C ALA A 354 -10.99 18.53 -11.42
N ILE A 355 -10.22 19.27 -10.62
CA ILE A 355 -9.54 18.74 -9.44
C ILE A 355 -10.32 19.16 -8.18
N ARG A 356 -10.55 18.23 -7.26
CA ARG A 356 -11.27 18.42 -6.01
C ARG A 356 -10.55 17.76 -4.85
N GLY A 357 -10.70 18.35 -3.65
CA GLY A 357 -10.13 17.82 -2.40
C GLY A 357 -8.73 18.35 -2.06
N ASN A 358 -8.10 19.09 -2.98
CA ASN A 358 -6.83 19.80 -2.75
C ASN A 358 -7.04 21.10 -1.95
N THR A 359 -7.34 20.98 -0.66
CA THR A 359 -7.61 22.14 0.21
C THR A 359 -6.36 22.89 0.64
N ARG A 360 -5.24 22.17 0.79
CA ARG A 360 -3.94 22.71 1.21
C ARG A 360 -2.98 22.84 0.04
N SER A 361 -3.06 21.92 -0.92
CA SER A 361 -2.18 21.82 -2.08
C SER A 361 -2.71 22.65 -3.24
N ALA A 362 -1.83 23.39 -3.91
CA ALA A 362 -2.18 24.13 -5.11
C ALA A 362 -2.60 23.18 -6.23
N ASP A 363 -3.58 23.61 -7.04
CA ASP A 363 -4.08 22.86 -8.21
C ASP A 363 -2.95 22.45 -9.16
N GLU A 364 -1.97 23.33 -9.38
CA GLU A 364 -0.80 23.10 -10.23
C GLU A 364 0.03 21.88 -9.82
N VAL A 365 0.07 21.55 -8.51
CA VAL A 365 0.82 20.38 -8.00
C VAL A 365 0.26 19.08 -8.55
N ILE A 366 -1.06 19.00 -8.74
CA ILE A 366 -1.74 17.83 -9.31
C ILE A 366 -1.75 17.95 -10.83
N ARG A 367 -2.03 19.14 -11.36
CA ARG A 367 -2.18 19.36 -12.80
C ARG A 367 -0.91 19.06 -13.60
N ARG A 368 0.27 19.36 -13.04
CA ARG A 368 1.55 19.07 -13.69
C ARG A 368 1.90 17.58 -13.79
N GLU A 369 1.23 16.74 -13.00
CA GLU A 369 1.42 15.28 -13.04
C GLU A 369 0.54 14.60 -14.11
N LEU A 370 -0.35 15.35 -14.76
CA LEU A 370 -1.27 14.84 -15.77
C LEU A 370 -0.56 14.66 -17.10
N GLU A 371 -0.59 13.44 -17.63
CA GLU A 371 -0.24 13.14 -19.03
C GLU A 371 -1.45 13.39 -19.95
N GLN A 372 -2.67 13.12 -19.46
CA GLN A 372 -3.89 13.43 -20.21
C GLN A 372 -4.11 14.94 -20.26
N MET A 373 -4.18 15.47 -21.48
CA MET A 373 -4.42 16.89 -21.72
C MET A 373 -5.91 17.23 -21.80
N GLU A 374 -6.27 18.42 -21.32
CA GLU A 374 -7.55 19.05 -21.63
C GLU A 374 -7.64 19.38 -23.13
N ALA A 375 -8.85 19.30 -23.69
CA ALA A 375 -9.13 19.42 -25.12
C ALA A 375 -8.38 18.42 -26.02
N GLY A 376 -7.81 17.35 -25.45
CA GLY A 376 -7.16 16.27 -26.17
C GLY A 376 -8.10 15.10 -26.43
N VAL A 377 -7.68 14.21 -27.33
CA VAL A 377 -8.26 12.86 -27.43
C VAL A 377 -8.00 12.15 -26.10
N VAL A 378 -8.98 11.42 -25.61
CA VAL A 378 -8.83 10.67 -24.36
C VAL A 378 -7.89 9.47 -24.57
N SER A 379 -7.08 9.15 -23.57
CA SER A 379 -6.28 7.93 -23.56
C SER A 379 -6.39 7.29 -22.17
N SER A 380 -6.78 6.02 -22.14
CA SER A 380 -6.88 5.25 -20.90
C SER A 380 -5.50 5.13 -20.22
N GLU A 381 -4.46 4.88 -21.00
CA GLU A 381 -3.07 4.82 -20.55
C GLU A 381 -2.62 6.16 -19.96
N ALA A 382 -2.89 7.29 -20.62
CA ALA A 382 -2.53 8.60 -20.10
C ALA A 382 -3.25 8.91 -18.77
N ILE A 383 -4.53 8.52 -18.63
CA ILE A 383 -5.29 8.70 -17.39
C ILE A 383 -4.70 7.85 -16.26
N GLU A 384 -4.42 6.58 -16.50
CA GLU A 384 -3.85 5.68 -15.49
C GLU A 384 -2.43 6.09 -15.09
N ARG A 385 -1.59 6.50 -16.05
CA ARG A 385 -0.25 7.06 -15.77
C ARG A 385 -0.34 8.35 -14.97
N SER A 386 -1.30 9.22 -15.30
CA SER A 386 -1.57 10.45 -14.52
C SER A 386 -1.92 10.11 -13.07
N LYS A 387 -2.83 9.16 -12.85
CA LYS A 387 -3.18 8.67 -11.51
C LYS A 387 -1.96 8.16 -10.76
N ALA A 388 -1.18 7.28 -11.39
CA ALA A 388 0.01 6.70 -10.79
C ALA A 388 1.09 7.76 -10.46
N ARG A 389 1.25 8.80 -11.28
CA ARG A 389 2.14 9.94 -11.01
C ARG A 389 1.67 10.76 -9.81
N ILE A 390 0.37 11.08 -9.74
CA ILE A 390 -0.22 11.81 -8.60
C ILE A 390 -0.05 11.00 -7.31
N GLU A 391 -0.34 9.70 -7.31
CA GLU A 391 -0.16 8.82 -6.14
C GLU A 391 1.32 8.77 -5.71
N ARG A 392 2.25 8.73 -6.66
CA ARG A 392 3.70 8.70 -6.41
C ARG A 392 4.23 9.96 -5.74
N THR A 393 3.52 11.10 -5.82
CA THR A 393 3.91 12.31 -5.07
C THR A 393 3.89 12.11 -3.56
N GLY A 394 3.12 11.13 -3.06
CA GLY A 394 2.95 10.89 -1.63
C GLY A 394 2.15 11.98 -0.89
N HIS A 395 1.59 12.97 -1.60
CA HIS A 395 0.82 14.06 -1.00
C HIS A 395 -0.64 13.68 -0.70
N PHE A 396 -1.13 12.59 -1.29
CA PHE A 396 -2.53 12.17 -1.23
C PHE A 396 -2.62 10.70 -0.81
N SER A 397 -3.51 10.36 0.14
CA SER A 397 -3.75 8.98 0.57
C SER A 397 -4.63 8.21 -0.42
N ASN A 398 -5.50 8.92 -1.13
CA ASN A 398 -6.39 8.35 -2.12
C ASN A 398 -6.53 9.31 -3.31
N VAL A 399 -6.47 8.76 -4.52
CA VAL A 399 -6.63 9.48 -5.79
C VAL A 399 -7.64 8.73 -6.62
N ASN A 400 -8.78 9.36 -6.90
CA ASN A 400 -9.81 8.82 -7.76
C ASN A 400 -9.98 9.70 -8.99
N ILE A 401 -9.98 9.10 -10.19
CA ILE A 401 -10.25 9.81 -11.44
C ILE A 401 -11.52 9.22 -12.04
N GLU A 402 -12.58 10.03 -12.09
CA GLU A 402 -13.85 9.64 -12.68
C GLU A 402 -14.01 10.28 -14.07
N THR A 403 -14.38 9.47 -15.06
CA THR A 403 -14.77 9.93 -16.38
C THR A 403 -16.28 10.22 -16.38
N ARG A 404 -16.67 11.49 -16.46
CA ARG A 404 -18.07 11.90 -16.45
C ARG A 404 -18.50 12.32 -17.87
N PRO A 405 -19.44 11.59 -18.51
CA PRO A 405 -19.99 12.01 -19.80
C PRO A 405 -20.62 13.40 -19.71
N VAL A 406 -20.34 14.24 -20.70
CA VAL A 406 -20.90 15.59 -20.76
C VAL A 406 -22.35 15.53 -21.25
N PRO A 407 -23.35 16.02 -20.48
CA PRO A 407 -24.73 16.03 -20.93
C PRO A 407 -24.91 16.84 -22.22
N GLY A 408 -25.56 16.24 -23.22
CA GLY A 408 -25.87 16.89 -24.50
C GLY A 408 -24.85 16.65 -25.62
N THR A 409 -23.75 15.95 -25.34
CA THR A 409 -22.73 15.52 -26.32
C THR A 409 -22.41 14.05 -26.08
N ASP A 410 -22.04 13.32 -27.12
CA ASP A 410 -21.72 11.88 -27.03
C ASP A 410 -20.25 11.56 -27.36
N ASP A 411 -19.43 12.58 -27.57
CA ASP A 411 -18.00 12.54 -27.88
C ASP A 411 -17.15 13.32 -26.86
N GLN A 412 -17.72 13.74 -25.72
CA GLN A 412 -17.00 14.54 -24.72
C GLN A 412 -17.19 14.01 -23.30
N VAL A 413 -16.09 14.03 -22.55
CA VAL A 413 -16.04 13.69 -21.12
C VAL A 413 -15.34 14.79 -20.33
N ASP A 414 -15.79 14.99 -19.10
CA ASP A 414 -15.05 15.71 -18.07
C ASP A 414 -14.32 14.69 -17.20
N LEU A 415 -13.04 14.91 -16.90
CA LEU A 415 -12.34 14.12 -15.89
C LEU A 415 -12.47 14.82 -14.54
N GLU A 416 -12.99 14.12 -13.54
CA GLU A 416 -13.10 14.60 -12.18
C GLU A 416 -12.10 13.86 -11.30
N ILE A 417 -11.02 14.55 -10.93
CA ILE A 417 -9.97 14.05 -10.06
C ILE A 417 -10.33 14.45 -8.63
N THR A 418 -10.66 13.47 -7.81
CA THR A 418 -10.90 13.67 -6.37
C THR A 418 -9.72 13.11 -5.59
N VAL A 419 -9.07 13.98 -4.82
CA VAL A 419 -7.94 13.62 -3.97
C VAL A 419 -8.29 13.74 -2.50
N GLU A 420 -7.72 12.86 -1.68
CA GLU A 420 -7.73 12.98 -0.23
C GLU A 420 -6.32 13.36 0.25
N GLU A 421 -6.15 14.58 0.73
CA GLU A 421 -4.85 15.07 1.20
C GLU A 421 -4.42 14.36 2.48
N GLN A 422 -3.17 13.91 2.51
CA GLN A 422 -2.56 13.32 3.70
C GLN A 422 -1.45 14.21 4.26
N GLN A 423 -0.93 13.83 5.43
CA GLN A 423 0.17 14.53 6.06
C GLN A 423 1.47 14.30 5.28
N SER A 424 2.02 15.36 4.69
CA SER A 424 3.27 15.36 3.92
C SER A 424 4.52 15.66 4.75
N GLY A 425 4.35 15.76 6.07
CA GLY A 425 5.41 16.08 7.02
C GLY A 425 5.81 14.87 7.82
N GLN A 426 7.11 14.60 7.84
CA GLN A 426 7.70 13.49 8.57
C GLN A 426 8.75 13.98 9.56
N LEU A 427 8.75 13.34 10.73
CA LEU A 427 9.81 13.43 11.71
C LEU A 427 10.56 12.10 11.68
N THR A 428 11.82 12.13 11.28
CA THR A 428 12.70 10.97 11.23
C THR A 428 13.59 11.01 12.46
N ALA A 429 13.58 9.92 13.23
CA ALA A 429 14.54 9.68 14.30
C ALA A 429 15.09 8.28 14.11
N SER A 430 16.37 8.16 13.74
CA SER A 430 17.04 6.89 13.53
C SER A 430 18.24 6.75 14.45
N VAL A 431 18.44 5.52 14.92
CA VAL A 431 19.61 5.10 15.70
C VAL A 431 20.20 3.91 14.98
N GLY A 432 21.39 4.09 14.41
CA GLY A 432 22.18 3.05 13.77
C GLY A 432 23.40 2.70 14.62
N PHE A 433 24.05 1.60 14.25
CA PHE A 433 25.37 1.26 14.78
C PHE A 433 26.22 0.69 13.65
N ALA A 434 27.42 1.21 13.48
CA ALA A 434 28.45 0.62 12.63
C ALA A 434 29.73 0.48 13.45
N GLN A 435 30.51 -0.58 13.20
CA GLN A 435 31.74 -0.82 13.98
C GLN A 435 32.76 0.32 13.88
N ASN A 436 32.79 1.01 12.74
CA ASN A 436 33.76 2.07 12.45
C ASN A 436 33.23 3.50 12.72
N GLU A 437 31.90 3.69 12.81
CA GLU A 437 31.28 4.99 13.11
C GLU A 437 30.62 5.04 14.52
N GLY A 438 30.63 3.91 15.24
CA GLY A 438 29.95 3.77 16.51
C GLY A 438 28.44 3.93 16.40
N ILE A 439 27.85 4.64 17.37
CA ILE A 439 26.41 4.95 17.38
C ILE A 439 26.15 6.09 16.40
N ILE A 440 25.22 5.89 15.47
CA ILE A 440 24.80 6.89 14.50
C ILE A 440 23.41 7.38 14.90
N LEU A 441 23.30 8.66 15.24
CA LEU A 441 22.05 9.32 15.59
C LEU A 441 21.66 10.25 14.43
N GLN A 442 20.48 10.04 13.85
CA GLN A 442 19.94 10.98 12.87
C GLN A 442 18.58 11.49 13.31
N LEU A 443 18.43 12.80 13.30
CA LEU A 443 17.17 13.49 13.54
C LEU A 443 16.87 14.36 12.33
N GLY A 444 15.73 14.16 11.71
CA GLY A 444 15.31 14.91 10.52
C GLY A 444 13.88 15.37 10.66
N VAL A 445 13.60 16.57 10.21
CA VAL A 445 12.24 17.01 9.92
C VAL A 445 12.18 17.36 8.44
N SER A 446 11.26 16.75 7.71
CA SER A 446 10.99 17.12 6.33
C SER A 446 9.51 17.34 6.08
N GLN A 447 9.23 18.24 5.15
CA GLN A 447 7.91 18.58 4.67
C GLN A 447 7.96 18.56 3.15
N ASP A 448 7.41 17.51 2.54
CA ASP A 448 7.56 17.26 1.09
C ASP A 448 6.60 18.08 0.23
N ASN A 449 5.57 18.65 0.85
CA ASN A 449 4.64 19.59 0.24
C ASN A 449 4.53 20.86 1.10
N PHE A 450 5.64 21.60 1.20
CA PHE A 450 5.74 22.80 2.02
C PHE A 450 4.76 23.86 1.53
N LEU A 451 3.89 24.33 2.42
CA LEU A 451 2.83 25.32 2.12
C LEU A 451 1.93 24.95 0.93
N GLY A 452 1.82 23.66 0.57
CA GLY A 452 0.98 23.22 -0.53
C GLY A 452 1.56 23.46 -1.93
N THR A 453 2.83 23.83 -2.05
CA THR A 453 3.45 24.16 -3.36
C THR A 453 4.06 22.97 -4.08
N GLY A 454 4.03 21.77 -3.49
CA GLY A 454 4.71 20.56 -3.98
C GLY A 454 6.24 20.70 -3.95
N LYS A 455 6.77 21.51 -3.03
CA LYS A 455 8.20 21.75 -2.80
C LYS A 455 8.59 21.11 -1.49
N SER A 456 9.78 20.52 -1.40
CA SER A 456 10.24 19.92 -0.15
C SER A 456 11.21 20.81 0.60
N VAL A 457 11.07 20.81 1.93
CA VAL A 457 12.01 21.44 2.86
C VAL A 457 12.40 20.41 3.90
N ALA A 458 13.69 20.22 4.13
CA ALA A 458 14.20 19.29 5.12
C ALA A 458 15.31 19.92 5.95
N PHE A 459 15.30 19.64 7.25
CA PHE A 459 16.40 19.92 8.15
C PHE A 459 16.84 18.61 8.78
N ASN A 460 18.12 18.26 8.64
CA ASN A 460 18.67 17.01 9.13
C ASN A 460 19.85 17.30 10.05
N ILE A 461 19.94 16.51 11.11
CA ILE A 461 21.05 16.41 12.04
C ILE A 461 21.54 14.99 11.98
N SER A 462 22.83 14.79 11.73
CA SER A 462 23.49 13.48 11.80
C SER A 462 24.67 13.59 12.75
N ASN A 463 24.77 12.69 13.72
CA ASN A 463 25.86 12.66 14.69
C ASN A 463 26.33 11.22 14.89
N SER A 464 27.62 10.99 14.73
CA SER A 464 28.32 9.75 15.03
C SER A 464 29.68 10.06 15.67
N SER A 465 30.51 9.04 15.95
CA SER A 465 31.87 9.30 16.43
C SER A 465 32.74 10.01 15.37
N THR A 466 32.41 9.85 14.08
CA THR A 466 33.21 10.31 12.94
C THR A 466 32.63 11.53 12.24
N LEU A 467 31.32 11.77 12.35
CA LEU A 467 30.60 12.79 11.58
C LEU A 467 29.62 13.55 12.48
N THR A 468 29.71 14.87 12.46
CA THR A 468 28.63 15.77 12.94
C THR A 468 28.20 16.66 11.79
N GLU A 469 26.95 16.52 11.35
CA GLU A 469 26.38 17.29 10.25
C GLU A 469 25.05 17.93 10.64
N TYR A 470 24.91 19.20 10.29
CA TYR A 470 23.63 19.89 10.24
C TYR A 470 23.39 20.33 8.79
N SER A 471 22.29 19.88 8.17
CA SER A 471 21.96 20.26 6.80
C SER A 471 20.54 20.79 6.67
N PHE A 472 20.41 21.82 5.86
CA PHE A 472 19.14 22.36 5.39
C PHE A 472 19.04 22.15 3.88
N ASN A 473 17.94 21.55 3.44
CA ASN A 473 17.69 21.24 2.04
C ASN A 473 16.35 21.82 1.63
N TYR A 474 16.31 22.51 0.50
CA TYR A 474 15.09 22.92 -0.18
C TYR A 474 15.12 22.32 -1.58
N LEU A 475 14.00 21.77 -2.05
CA LEU A 475 13.88 21.23 -3.40
C LEU A 475 12.59 21.70 -4.05
N ASP A 476 12.74 22.27 -5.24
CA ASP A 476 11.67 22.51 -6.19
C ASP A 476 11.71 21.42 -7.27
N PRO A 477 10.85 20.38 -7.23
CA PRO A 477 10.93 19.27 -8.17
C PRO A 477 10.57 19.67 -9.61
N TYR A 478 9.80 20.74 -9.79
CA TYR A 478 9.35 21.25 -11.09
C TYR A 478 9.70 22.74 -11.22
N PHE A 479 10.99 23.05 -11.20
CA PHE A 479 11.46 24.40 -11.51
C PHE A 479 11.14 24.77 -12.97
N THR A 480 11.11 23.78 -13.86
CA THR A 480 10.54 23.90 -15.21
C THR A 480 9.32 22.98 -15.36
N VAL A 481 8.51 23.27 -16.37
CA VAL A 481 7.31 22.47 -16.71
C VAL A 481 7.67 21.01 -17.00
N ASP A 482 8.84 20.76 -17.60
CA ASP A 482 9.31 19.41 -17.97
C ASP A 482 9.93 18.60 -16.81
N GLY A 483 9.79 19.05 -15.56
CA GLY A 483 10.27 18.30 -14.39
C GLY A 483 11.76 18.45 -14.07
N VAL A 484 12.41 19.50 -14.58
CA VAL A 484 13.75 19.86 -14.11
C VAL A 484 13.64 20.36 -12.67
N SER A 485 14.32 19.69 -11.75
CA SER A 485 14.34 20.07 -10.35
C SER A 485 15.42 21.09 -10.06
N ARG A 486 15.18 21.96 -9.08
CA ARG A 486 16.20 22.88 -8.53
C ARG A 486 16.22 22.76 -7.01
N GLY A 487 17.37 22.36 -6.47
CA GLY A 487 17.64 22.26 -5.04
C GLY A 487 18.58 23.34 -4.54
N TYR A 488 18.45 23.69 -3.27
CA TYR A 488 19.43 24.44 -2.50
C TYR A 488 19.80 23.61 -1.27
N ASN A 489 21.11 23.42 -1.07
CA ASN A 489 21.67 22.73 0.08
C ASN A 489 22.52 23.71 0.86
N PHE A 490 22.39 23.70 2.18
CA PHE A 490 23.30 24.38 3.10
C PHE A 490 23.68 23.38 4.18
N TYR A 491 24.97 23.26 4.48
CA TYR A 491 25.43 22.31 5.46
C TYR A 491 26.55 22.90 6.30
N TYR A 492 26.58 22.49 7.56
CA TYR A 492 27.74 22.51 8.43
C TYR A 492 28.14 21.06 8.67
N ARG A 493 29.43 20.74 8.52
CA ARG A 493 29.94 19.40 8.69
C ARG A 493 31.29 19.41 9.39
N GLU A 494 31.39 18.62 10.45
CA GLU A 494 32.64 18.28 11.11
C GLU A 494 32.92 16.78 10.91
N GLU A 495 34.08 16.44 10.38
CA GLU A 495 34.53 15.05 10.21
C GLU A 495 35.80 14.81 11.03
N ASN A 496 35.76 13.77 11.87
CA ASN A 496 36.90 13.32 12.68
C ASN A 496 37.47 12.03 12.06
N TYR A 497 38.68 12.12 11.49
CA TYR A 497 39.29 11.01 10.77
C TYR A 497 40.13 10.08 11.67
N ASP A 498 40.46 10.50 12.91
CA ASP A 498 41.24 9.67 13.86
C ASP A 498 40.41 8.48 14.38
N GLU A 499 39.11 8.72 14.58
CA GLU A 499 38.12 7.76 15.09
C GLU A 499 37.80 6.61 14.13
N ASP A 500 38.19 6.69 12.85
CA ASP A 500 37.85 5.70 11.80
C ASP A 500 39.04 5.38 10.88
N ASP A 501 40.26 5.41 11.44
CA ASP A 501 41.48 4.91 10.78
C ASP A 501 41.91 5.64 9.49
N ARG A 502 41.26 6.76 9.13
CA ARG A 502 41.48 7.51 7.88
C ARG A 502 42.53 8.62 7.96
N GLY A 503 43.04 8.91 9.16
CA GLY A 503 44.17 9.80 9.41
C GLY A 503 44.05 10.58 10.72
N ASP A 504 45.16 11.14 11.22
CA ASP A 504 45.22 11.86 12.50
C ASP A 504 44.86 13.37 12.33
N TYR A 505 43.68 13.66 11.76
CA TYR A 505 43.17 15.04 11.54
C TYR A 505 41.64 15.15 11.57
N ASN A 506 41.15 16.37 11.74
CA ASN A 506 39.73 16.69 11.62
C ASN A 506 39.51 17.74 10.53
N THR A 507 38.32 17.75 9.93
CA THR A 507 37.89 18.83 9.04
C THR A 507 36.61 19.46 9.55
N ASP A 508 36.49 20.76 9.34
CA ASP A 508 35.33 21.57 9.70
C ASP A 508 34.94 22.38 8.48
N GLY A 509 33.71 22.21 8.00
CA GLY A 509 33.26 22.74 6.73
C GLY A 509 31.88 23.36 6.83
N ILE A 510 31.73 24.55 6.25
CA ILE A 510 30.42 25.12 5.95
C ILE A 510 30.29 25.30 4.44
N GLY A 511 29.22 24.78 3.87
CA GLY A 511 29.00 24.83 2.44
C GLY A 511 27.57 25.16 2.07
N GLY A 512 27.42 25.70 0.87
CA GLY A 512 26.14 26.01 0.27
C GLY A 512 26.18 25.82 -1.24
N GLY A 513 25.12 25.26 -1.79
CA GLY A 513 25.07 24.94 -3.21
C GLY A 513 23.69 25.06 -3.83
N ILE A 514 23.69 25.05 -5.15
CA ILE A 514 22.51 24.92 -5.99
C ILE A 514 22.68 23.69 -6.88
N THR A 515 21.66 22.84 -6.92
CA THR A 515 21.64 21.63 -7.75
C THR A 515 20.49 21.67 -8.73
N PHE A 516 20.77 21.42 -10.01
CA PHE A 516 19.75 21.17 -11.02
C PHE A 516 19.70 19.67 -11.33
N GLY A 517 18.50 19.11 -11.41
CA GLY A 517 18.28 17.70 -11.75
C GLY A 517 17.43 17.58 -13.00
N TYR A 518 17.97 17.01 -14.06
CA TYR A 518 17.29 16.80 -15.33
C TYR A 518 16.87 15.32 -15.46
N PRO A 519 15.57 14.99 -15.48
CA PRO A 519 15.11 13.63 -15.76
C PRO A 519 15.29 13.32 -17.25
N ILE A 520 15.98 12.22 -17.58
CA ILE A 520 16.08 11.72 -18.96
C ILE A 520 14.88 10.81 -19.25
N ASP A 521 14.62 9.87 -18.34
CA ASP A 521 13.49 8.95 -18.35
C ASP A 521 13.07 8.67 -16.88
N ASP A 522 12.12 7.75 -16.67
CA ASP A 522 11.64 7.39 -15.32
C ASP A 522 12.70 6.75 -14.41
N PHE A 523 13.84 6.34 -14.97
CA PHE A 523 14.91 5.60 -14.30
C PHE A 523 16.24 6.35 -14.29
N GLN A 524 16.42 7.34 -15.17
CA GLN A 524 17.67 8.04 -15.42
C GLN A 524 17.57 9.54 -15.12
N ARG A 525 18.58 10.04 -14.41
CA ARG A 525 18.66 11.46 -14.05
C ARG A 525 20.09 11.97 -14.22
N LEU A 526 20.22 13.19 -14.73
CA LEU A 526 21.44 13.99 -14.67
C LEU A 526 21.32 15.00 -13.55
N SER A 527 22.41 15.26 -12.84
CA SER A 527 22.51 16.33 -11.86
C SER A 527 23.69 17.24 -12.15
N PHE A 528 23.50 18.54 -11.95
CA PHE A 528 24.54 19.55 -12.05
C PHE A 528 24.47 20.44 -10.83
N SER A 529 25.50 20.40 -10.00
CA SER A 529 25.58 21.19 -8.77
C SER A 529 26.70 22.21 -8.88
N GLY A 530 26.46 23.40 -8.36
CA GLY A 530 27.48 24.40 -8.11
C GLY A 530 27.49 24.73 -6.62
N ASP A 531 28.63 24.49 -5.97
CA ASP A 531 28.76 24.58 -4.51
C ASP A 531 29.93 25.51 -4.15
N VAL A 532 29.76 26.27 -3.08
CA VAL A 532 30.84 27.01 -2.42
C VAL A 532 31.02 26.42 -1.02
N GLU A 533 32.23 25.97 -0.71
CA GLU A 533 32.59 25.43 0.59
C GLU A 533 33.75 26.20 1.21
N PHE A 534 33.61 26.48 2.51
CA PHE A 534 34.69 26.93 3.38
C PHE A 534 35.10 25.73 4.21
N LEU A 535 36.35 25.33 4.11
CA LEU A 535 36.89 24.14 4.77
C LEU A 535 38.08 24.54 5.63
N ARG A 536 38.11 24.06 6.87
CA ARG A 536 39.25 24.19 7.76
C ARG A 536 39.77 22.82 8.13
N LEU A 537 41.06 22.62 7.91
CA LEU A 537 41.82 21.43 8.29
C LEU A 537 42.41 21.62 9.69
N LYS A 538 42.26 20.63 10.57
CA LYS A 538 42.75 20.66 11.95
C LYS A 538 43.64 19.43 12.20
N PRO A 539 44.97 19.55 12.02
CA PRO A 539 45.91 18.47 12.36
C PRO A 539 45.85 18.14 13.86
N ASN A 540 45.98 16.87 14.24
CA ASN A 540 45.97 16.48 15.65
C ASN A 540 47.39 16.58 16.27
N ASP A 541 47.75 17.79 16.71
CA ASP A 541 49.09 18.10 17.24
C ASP A 541 49.49 17.28 18.47
N GLU A 542 48.52 16.88 19.31
CA GLU A 542 48.77 16.10 20.52
C GLU A 542 49.35 14.73 20.20
N LEU A 543 48.98 14.16 19.04
CA LEU A 543 49.44 12.84 18.59
C LEU A 543 50.86 12.84 18.02
N ASN A 544 51.51 14.00 17.92
CA ASN A 544 52.89 14.15 17.46
C ASN A 544 53.81 14.77 18.52
N ALA A 545 53.47 14.63 19.80
CA ALA A 545 54.26 15.18 20.90
C ALA A 545 55.73 14.67 20.95
N SER A 546 56.02 13.51 20.35
CA SER A 546 57.36 12.93 20.25
C SER A 546 58.08 13.19 18.91
N GLY A 547 57.40 13.76 17.91
CA GLY A 547 57.97 14.03 16.57
C GLY A 547 58.05 12.83 15.61
N ASP A 548 57.75 11.62 16.09
CA ASP A 548 57.93 10.36 15.35
C ASP A 548 56.64 9.89 14.62
N ASN A 549 55.63 10.74 14.42
CA ASN A 549 54.37 10.35 13.76
C ASN A 549 54.31 10.84 12.30
N ASP A 550 54.56 9.95 11.33
CA ASP A 550 54.52 10.27 9.90
C ASP A 550 53.16 10.81 9.47
N ALA A 551 52.07 10.21 9.94
CA ALA A 551 50.73 10.64 9.53
C ALA A 551 50.51 12.12 9.87
N VAL A 552 50.93 12.56 11.06
CA VAL A 552 50.82 13.98 11.45
C VAL A 552 51.89 14.84 10.75
N ASN A 553 53.11 14.35 10.58
CA ASN A 553 54.19 15.10 9.91
C ASN A 553 53.85 15.43 8.46
N VAL A 554 53.29 14.46 7.73
CA VAL A 554 52.84 14.62 6.34
C VAL A 554 51.69 15.61 6.23
N ILE A 555 50.72 15.54 7.16
CA ILE A 555 49.61 16.50 7.23
C ILE A 555 50.12 17.91 7.52
N LYS A 556 51.08 18.06 8.44
CA LYS A 556 51.73 19.34 8.74
C LYS A 556 52.48 19.90 7.54
N ALA A 557 53.26 19.07 6.85
CA ALA A 557 53.95 19.48 5.64
C ALA A 557 52.98 19.97 4.57
N TYR A 558 51.83 19.30 4.41
CA TYR A 558 50.77 19.74 3.52
C TYR A 558 50.18 21.11 3.94
N VAL A 559 49.88 21.29 5.24
CA VAL A 559 49.37 22.56 5.78
C VAL A 559 50.38 23.70 5.65
N ASP A 560 51.66 23.44 5.89
CA ASP A 560 52.73 24.43 5.76
C ASP A 560 52.88 24.91 4.30
N ASN A 561 52.62 24.04 3.33
CA ASN A 561 52.69 24.35 1.90
C ASN A 561 51.41 25.00 1.36
N ASN A 562 50.23 24.57 1.83
CA ASN A 562 48.94 24.89 1.21
C ASN A 562 47.98 25.71 2.11
N GLY A 563 48.32 25.95 3.38
CA GLY A 563 47.44 26.55 4.39
C GLY A 563 46.51 25.54 5.06
N ASP A 564 45.75 25.96 6.07
CA ASP A 564 44.76 25.15 6.80
C ASP A 564 43.30 25.58 6.58
N GLU A 565 43.07 26.70 5.89
CA GLU A 565 41.75 27.24 5.57
C GLU A 565 41.61 27.40 4.05
N TYR A 566 40.52 26.88 3.50
CA TYR A 566 40.26 26.85 2.05
C TYR A 566 38.86 27.36 1.72
N ILE A 567 38.76 28.17 0.69
CA ILE A 567 37.51 28.59 0.05
C ILE A 567 37.49 27.98 -1.35
N ASN A 568 36.57 27.05 -1.56
CA ASN A 568 36.47 26.33 -2.83
C ASN A 568 35.10 26.54 -3.47
N ALA A 569 35.10 26.94 -4.74
CA ALA A 569 33.93 26.85 -5.59
C ALA A 569 34.07 25.61 -6.47
N LYS A 570 33.08 24.72 -6.50
CA LYS A 570 33.13 23.46 -7.26
C LYS A 570 31.87 23.25 -8.08
N ILE A 571 32.04 22.52 -9.18
CA ILE A 571 30.95 22.02 -10.01
C ILE A 571 30.96 20.50 -9.95
N THR A 572 29.79 19.92 -9.75
CA THR A 572 29.60 18.46 -9.74
C THR A 572 28.57 18.08 -10.78
N ALA A 573 28.98 17.27 -11.75
CA ALA A 573 28.11 16.60 -12.71
C ALA A 573 27.86 15.16 -12.25
N GLY A 574 26.59 14.77 -12.16
CA GLY A 574 26.17 13.43 -11.79
C GLY A 574 25.28 12.79 -12.85
N TRP A 575 25.37 11.48 -12.97
CA TRP A 575 24.44 10.65 -13.72
C TRP A 575 24.03 9.46 -12.85
N SER A 576 22.73 9.20 -12.75
CA SER A 576 22.20 8.04 -12.04
C SER A 576 21.22 7.27 -12.93
N ASP A 577 21.31 5.95 -12.91
CA ASP A 577 20.40 5.01 -13.59
C ASP A 577 19.95 3.95 -12.58
N ASN A 578 18.68 3.91 -12.24
CA ASN A 578 18.12 2.92 -11.32
C ASN A 578 16.95 2.16 -11.94
N ARG A 579 17.21 0.91 -12.33
CA ARG A 579 16.23 -0.04 -12.89
C ARG A 579 16.10 -1.27 -12.00
N LEU A 580 16.28 -1.12 -10.69
CA LEU A 580 16.07 -2.18 -9.72
C LEU A 580 14.57 -2.45 -9.56
N ASN A 581 14.20 -3.72 -9.46
CA ASN A 581 12.80 -4.11 -9.28
C ASN A 581 12.24 -3.80 -7.88
N ARG A 582 13.11 -3.67 -6.86
CA ARG A 582 12.74 -3.38 -5.47
C ARG A 582 13.80 -2.45 -4.85
N ALA A 583 13.35 -1.54 -3.98
CA ALA A 583 14.25 -0.62 -3.28
C ALA A 583 15.08 -1.32 -2.19
N ILE A 584 14.44 -2.22 -1.43
CA ILE A 584 15.08 -3.06 -0.42
C ILE A 584 15.13 -4.48 -0.94
N PHE A 585 16.29 -5.11 -0.79
CA PHE A 585 16.55 -6.45 -1.29
C PHE A 585 16.14 -6.67 -2.76
N PRO A 586 16.75 -5.92 -3.71
CA PRO A 586 16.55 -6.15 -5.15
C PRO A 586 17.00 -7.55 -5.57
N THR A 587 16.24 -8.17 -6.46
CA THR A 587 16.51 -9.51 -7.04
C THR A 587 16.81 -9.45 -8.53
N ARG A 588 16.43 -8.34 -9.19
CA ARG A 588 16.60 -8.14 -10.63
C ARG A 588 16.86 -6.68 -10.97
N GLY A 589 17.68 -6.47 -11.99
CA GLY A 589 17.91 -5.16 -12.58
C GLY A 589 19.29 -4.61 -12.26
N ARG A 590 19.44 -3.29 -12.45
CA ARG A 590 20.73 -2.61 -12.25
C ARG A 590 20.57 -1.23 -11.63
N SER A 591 21.59 -0.82 -10.89
CA SER A 591 21.77 0.55 -10.42
C SER A 591 23.18 1.01 -10.75
N GLN A 592 23.31 2.16 -11.41
CA GLN A 592 24.58 2.73 -11.84
C GLN A 592 24.61 4.20 -11.46
N GLY A 593 25.79 4.71 -11.13
CA GLY A 593 26.00 6.11 -10.81
C GLY A 593 27.38 6.57 -11.22
N ALA A 594 27.47 7.68 -11.93
CA ALA A 594 28.71 8.36 -12.23
C ALA A 594 28.69 9.77 -11.63
N THR A 595 29.82 10.22 -11.09
CA THR A 595 29.97 11.57 -10.55
C THR A 595 31.32 12.11 -10.97
N PHE A 596 31.32 13.34 -11.45
CA PHE A 596 32.51 14.10 -11.79
C PHE A 596 32.44 15.45 -11.07
N GLU A 597 33.31 15.65 -10.11
CA GLU A 597 33.48 16.89 -9.35
C GLU A 597 34.75 17.59 -9.84
N VAL A 598 34.70 18.91 -9.99
CA VAL A 598 35.84 19.73 -10.34
C VAL A 598 35.75 21.06 -9.60
N SER A 599 36.81 21.45 -8.90
CA SER A 599 36.92 22.81 -8.38
C SER A 599 37.02 23.81 -9.53
N LEU A 600 36.69 25.07 -9.30
CA LEU A 600 36.79 26.12 -10.30
C LEU A 600 38.09 26.90 -10.13
N PRO A 601 38.71 27.39 -11.23
CA PRO A 601 39.84 28.31 -11.15
C PRO A 601 39.51 29.52 -10.25
N GLY A 602 40.43 29.83 -9.33
CA GLY A 602 40.23 30.85 -8.29
C GLY A 602 39.76 30.30 -6.94
N SER A 603 39.54 28.99 -6.84
CA SER A 603 39.47 28.27 -5.55
C SER A 603 40.88 28.09 -4.97
N ASP A 604 40.96 27.93 -3.65
CA ASP A 604 42.22 27.64 -2.96
C ASP A 604 42.75 26.22 -3.26
N LEU A 605 41.86 25.28 -3.59
CA LEU A 605 42.19 23.93 -4.04
C LEU A 605 41.73 23.71 -5.48
N GLN A 606 42.63 23.24 -6.34
CA GLN A 606 42.43 22.95 -7.75
C GLN A 606 42.55 21.45 -8.02
N TYR A 607 41.41 20.75 -7.95
CA TYR A 607 41.32 19.31 -8.13
C TYR A 607 40.11 18.88 -8.96
N TYR A 608 40.18 17.68 -9.52
CA TYR A 608 39.04 16.98 -10.07
C TYR A 608 38.94 15.57 -9.51
N ARG A 609 37.72 15.05 -9.43
CA ARG A 609 37.41 13.75 -8.87
C ARG A 609 36.29 13.07 -9.64
N ALA A 610 36.58 11.90 -10.18
CA ALA A 610 35.63 11.06 -10.89
C ALA A 610 35.35 9.78 -10.07
N GLN A 611 34.09 9.40 -9.95
CA GLN A 611 33.68 8.15 -9.33
C GLN A 611 32.60 7.47 -10.17
N TYR A 612 32.69 6.15 -10.28
CA TYR A 612 31.68 5.29 -10.90
C TYR A 612 31.30 4.15 -9.96
N ASN A 613 30.01 3.95 -9.74
CA ASN A 613 29.44 2.89 -8.92
C ASN A 613 28.48 2.07 -9.78
N ASN A 614 28.49 0.74 -9.63
CA ASN A 614 27.55 -0.15 -10.29
C ASN A 614 27.08 -1.28 -9.38
N ARG A 615 25.82 -1.69 -9.55
CA ARG A 615 25.19 -2.83 -8.92
C ARG A 615 24.32 -3.53 -9.97
N PHE A 616 24.52 -4.82 -10.15
CA PHE A 616 23.74 -5.64 -11.07
C PHE A 616 23.18 -6.85 -10.31
N TYR A 617 21.94 -7.24 -10.63
CA TYR A 617 21.25 -8.39 -10.06
C TYR A 617 20.60 -9.20 -11.18
N TRP A 618 20.88 -10.50 -11.21
CA TRP A 618 20.36 -11.45 -12.18
C TRP A 618 19.74 -12.64 -11.43
N PRO A 619 18.41 -12.83 -11.49
CA PRO A 619 17.80 -14.04 -10.95
C PRO A 619 18.22 -15.25 -11.79
N LEU A 620 18.56 -16.35 -11.12
CA LEU A 620 19.00 -17.60 -11.73
C LEU A 620 17.84 -18.62 -11.84
N ASN A 621 16.68 -18.31 -11.27
CA ASN A 621 15.46 -19.10 -11.31
C ASN A 621 14.20 -18.21 -11.32
N ASP A 622 13.07 -18.77 -11.74
CA ASP A 622 11.81 -18.03 -11.93
C ASP A 622 11.23 -17.45 -10.64
N ASP A 623 11.43 -18.15 -9.51
CA ASP A 623 10.98 -17.68 -8.19
C ASP A 623 11.86 -16.56 -7.61
N GLU A 624 12.90 -16.11 -8.33
CA GLU A 624 13.86 -15.07 -7.93
C GLU A 624 14.56 -15.33 -6.57
N THR A 625 14.64 -16.59 -6.13
CA THR A 625 15.26 -16.97 -4.84
C THR A 625 16.77 -17.16 -4.91
N TRP A 626 17.29 -17.53 -6.09
CA TRP A 626 18.73 -17.56 -6.38
C TRP A 626 19.08 -16.37 -7.25
N VAL A 627 20.00 -15.52 -6.80
CA VAL A 627 20.34 -14.28 -7.51
C VAL A 627 21.85 -14.12 -7.55
N ALA A 628 22.41 -14.03 -8.74
CA ALA A 628 23.78 -13.57 -8.92
C ALA A 628 23.80 -12.03 -8.86
N ALA A 629 24.74 -11.46 -8.13
CA ALA A 629 24.92 -10.02 -8.05
C ALA A 629 26.37 -9.61 -8.26
N LEU A 630 26.57 -8.45 -8.87
CA LEU A 630 27.88 -7.85 -9.08
C LEU A 630 27.85 -6.40 -8.62
N ARG A 631 28.82 -6.02 -7.79
CA ARG A 631 29.01 -4.65 -7.29
C ARG A 631 30.38 -4.16 -7.72
N GLY A 632 30.49 -2.88 -8.08
CA GLY A 632 31.75 -2.27 -8.46
C GLY A 632 31.81 -0.81 -8.05
N ARG A 633 33.02 -0.38 -7.70
CA ARG A 633 33.36 1.00 -7.37
C ARG A 633 34.74 1.32 -7.96
N VAL A 634 34.79 2.34 -8.81
CA VAL A 634 36.02 2.86 -9.41
C VAL A 634 36.09 4.36 -9.15
N GLY A 635 37.26 4.84 -8.74
CA GLY A 635 37.50 6.25 -8.46
C GLY A 635 38.86 6.68 -9.00
N TYR A 636 38.93 7.90 -9.51
CA TYR A 636 40.17 8.56 -9.90
C TYR A 636 40.06 10.05 -9.57
N ALA A 637 41.09 10.63 -8.99
CA ALA A 637 41.15 12.04 -8.67
C ALA A 637 42.56 12.57 -8.88
N ASP A 638 42.70 13.85 -9.15
CA ASP A 638 44.00 14.49 -9.37
C ASP A 638 43.91 16.00 -9.19
N THR A 639 45.05 16.68 -9.15
CA THR A 639 45.09 18.15 -9.22
C THR A 639 45.13 18.64 -10.66
N TYR A 640 44.87 19.94 -10.82
CA TYR A 640 45.14 20.66 -12.06
C TYR A 640 45.62 22.08 -11.73
N GLY A 641 46.21 22.76 -12.71
CA GLY A 641 46.62 24.15 -12.54
C GLY A 641 47.95 24.28 -11.77
N ASP A 642 47.99 25.20 -10.81
CA ASP A 642 49.22 25.56 -10.08
C ASP A 642 49.43 24.70 -8.81
N ASP A 643 48.40 23.97 -8.38
CA ASP A 643 48.46 23.10 -7.20
C ASP A 643 49.18 21.79 -7.53
N LYS A 644 50.15 21.46 -6.69
CA LYS A 644 50.99 20.27 -6.87
C LYS A 644 50.52 19.06 -6.09
N ASP A 645 49.81 19.28 -4.98
CA ASP A 645 49.45 18.22 -4.05
C ASP A 645 47.93 17.99 -4.03
N TYR A 646 47.48 16.80 -4.42
CA TYR A 646 46.06 16.43 -4.32
C TYR A 646 45.59 16.50 -2.85
N PRO A 647 44.43 17.12 -2.57
CA PRO A 647 43.93 17.21 -1.20
C PRO A 647 43.67 15.82 -0.61
N PHE A 648 44.53 15.37 0.31
CA PHE A 648 44.46 14.03 0.88
C PHE A 648 43.14 13.76 1.64
N PHE A 649 42.51 14.80 2.17
CA PHE A 649 41.19 14.72 2.81
C PHE A 649 40.02 14.55 1.81
N LYS A 650 40.32 14.52 0.51
CA LYS A 650 39.39 14.13 -0.57
C LYS A 650 39.70 12.74 -1.13
N ASN A 651 40.58 11.98 -0.49
CA ASN A 651 40.97 10.63 -0.93
C ASN A 651 39.80 9.65 -0.94
N PHE A 652 39.97 8.57 -1.70
CA PHE A 652 39.14 7.38 -1.64
C PHE A 652 39.67 6.39 -0.60
N TYR A 653 38.76 5.58 -0.07
CA TYR A 653 39.06 4.57 0.95
C TYR A 653 38.39 3.24 0.59
N ALA A 654 38.98 2.13 1.05
CA ALA A 654 38.45 0.77 0.92
C ALA A 654 38.78 -0.09 2.16
N GLY A 655 38.05 -1.20 2.31
CA GLY A 655 37.95 -1.99 3.54
C GLY A 655 36.56 -1.82 4.20
N GLY A 656 36.14 -2.80 5.00
CA GLY A 656 34.84 -2.78 5.70
C GLY A 656 33.65 -3.35 4.90
N LEU A 657 32.45 -3.30 5.51
CA LEU A 657 31.24 -3.91 4.96
C LEU A 657 30.82 -3.42 3.57
N THR A 658 31.17 -2.17 3.21
CA THR A 658 30.68 -1.49 2.01
C THR A 658 31.62 -1.60 0.80
N SER A 659 32.80 -2.19 0.96
CA SER A 659 33.78 -2.35 -0.11
C SER A 659 34.42 -3.74 -0.15
N VAL A 660 35.45 -3.99 0.65
CA VAL A 660 36.16 -5.27 0.73
C VAL A 660 36.00 -5.84 2.14
N ARG A 661 35.01 -6.71 2.33
CA ARG A 661 34.72 -7.34 3.63
C ARG A 661 35.88 -8.23 4.06
N GLY A 662 36.17 -8.29 5.35
CA GLY A 662 37.32 -9.05 5.90
C GLY A 662 38.56 -8.22 6.17
N PHE A 663 38.62 -7.00 5.64
CA PHE A 663 39.56 -5.96 6.04
C PHE A 663 38.83 -4.93 6.90
N GLU A 664 39.52 -4.37 7.89
CA GLU A 664 38.98 -3.30 8.73
C GLU A 664 38.63 -2.07 7.87
N ALA A 665 37.59 -1.33 8.26
CA ALA A 665 37.06 -0.22 7.48
C ALA A 665 38.14 0.82 7.13
N ASN A 666 38.17 1.26 5.87
CA ASN A 666 39.09 2.29 5.36
C ASN A 666 40.59 1.99 5.46
N THR A 667 40.98 0.77 5.82
CA THR A 667 42.39 0.43 6.06
C THR A 667 43.18 0.03 4.82
N LEU A 668 42.55 -0.21 3.67
CA LEU A 668 43.27 -0.55 2.44
C LEU A 668 43.87 0.69 1.77
N GLY A 669 45.08 0.54 1.21
CA GLY A 669 45.81 1.59 0.50
C GLY A 669 47.14 1.99 1.16
N PRO A 670 47.75 3.09 0.70
CA PRO A 670 49.02 3.60 1.22
C PRO A 670 48.96 3.92 2.72
N ARG A 671 49.99 3.51 3.47
CA ARG A 671 50.04 3.69 4.93
C ARG A 671 51.22 4.54 5.38
N TYR A 672 50.98 5.30 6.45
CA TYR A 672 51.94 6.19 7.09
C TYR A 672 52.16 5.75 8.55
N SER A 673 53.42 5.71 9.01
CA SER A 673 53.80 5.14 10.30
C SER A 673 53.48 6.04 11.50
N ARG A 674 52.95 5.50 12.59
CA ARG A 674 52.80 6.21 13.88
C ARG A 674 53.87 5.75 14.85
N GLY A 675 55.03 6.40 14.81
CA GLY A 675 56.23 6.06 15.58
C GLY A 675 57.31 5.38 14.73
N SER A 676 58.45 5.04 15.37
CA SER A 676 59.57 4.30 14.74
C SER A 676 59.25 2.85 14.36
N GLN A 677 58.02 2.36 14.58
CA GLN A 677 57.60 0.99 14.25
C GLN A 677 56.48 0.98 13.20
N SER A 678 56.74 0.30 12.08
CA SER A 678 55.80 0.10 10.95
C SER A 678 54.48 -0.61 11.34
N SER A 679 54.47 -1.33 12.46
CA SER A 679 53.29 -2.07 12.97
C SER A 679 52.12 -1.18 13.40
N ASN A 680 52.33 0.12 13.57
CA ASN A 680 51.29 1.08 13.95
C ASN A 680 51.05 2.10 12.83
N SER A 681 50.76 1.64 11.61
CA SER A 681 50.55 2.50 10.45
C SER A 681 49.06 2.75 10.16
N ARG A 682 48.70 3.98 9.78
CA ARG A 682 47.34 4.39 9.39
C ARG A 682 47.25 4.54 7.88
N SER A 683 46.11 4.15 7.30
CA SER A 683 45.83 4.43 5.88
C SER A 683 45.34 5.85 5.75
N MET A 684 45.89 6.63 4.82
CA MET A 684 45.36 7.96 4.48
C MET A 684 44.53 7.91 3.19
N GLY A 685 44.25 6.71 2.68
CA GLY A 685 43.60 6.52 1.40
C GLY A 685 44.51 6.93 0.23
N GLY A 686 43.89 7.19 -0.92
CA GLY A 686 44.58 7.59 -2.12
C GLY A 686 43.62 8.11 -3.19
N ASN A 687 44.17 8.63 -4.27
CA ASN A 687 43.41 9.26 -5.34
C ASN A 687 42.91 8.27 -6.41
N VAL A 688 43.27 6.99 -6.33
CA VAL A 688 42.76 5.93 -7.21
C VAL A 688 42.10 4.83 -6.39
N LEU A 689 40.88 4.43 -6.75
CA LEU A 689 40.12 3.36 -6.10
C LEU A 689 39.67 2.33 -7.14
N VAL A 690 39.90 1.06 -6.83
CA VAL A 690 39.31 -0.05 -7.58
C VAL A 690 38.80 -1.08 -6.57
N ALA A 691 37.49 -1.29 -6.53
CA ALA A 691 36.87 -2.32 -5.71
C ALA A 691 35.68 -2.97 -6.42
N GLY A 692 35.46 -4.25 -6.15
CA GLY A 692 34.33 -5.00 -6.68
C GLY A 692 33.99 -6.22 -5.84
N SER A 693 32.76 -6.69 -5.98
CA SER A 693 32.23 -7.84 -5.27
C SER A 693 31.34 -8.67 -6.18
N ALA A 694 31.56 -9.98 -6.19
CA ALA A 694 30.66 -10.96 -6.80
C ALA A 694 29.92 -11.69 -5.68
N GLU A 695 28.59 -11.63 -5.69
CA GLU A 695 27.73 -12.23 -4.67
C GLU A 695 26.78 -13.25 -5.30
N LEU A 696 26.52 -14.35 -4.58
CA LEU A 696 25.45 -15.28 -4.88
C LEU A 696 24.49 -15.27 -3.68
N ILE A 697 23.30 -14.72 -3.90
CA ILE A 697 22.19 -14.70 -2.94
C ILE A 697 21.40 -16.00 -3.12
N PHE A 698 21.06 -16.63 -2.00
CA PHE A 698 20.36 -17.92 -1.98
C PHE A 698 19.33 -17.96 -0.86
N PRO A 699 18.31 -18.84 -0.93
CA PRO A 699 17.29 -18.94 0.10
C PRO A 699 17.72 -19.82 1.28
N ILE A 700 17.14 -19.58 2.46
CA ILE A 700 17.37 -20.42 3.66
C ILE A 700 16.54 -21.71 3.55
N PRO A 701 17.14 -22.92 3.57
CA PRO A 701 16.46 -24.19 3.24
C PRO A 701 15.35 -24.67 4.19
N PHE A 702 14.96 -23.89 5.21
CA PHE A 702 13.96 -24.28 6.24
C PHE A 702 12.93 -23.18 6.56
N MET A 703 12.90 -22.09 5.81
CA MET A 703 12.03 -20.95 6.08
C MET A 703 11.13 -20.67 4.86
N LYS A 704 9.80 -20.71 5.03
CA LYS A 704 8.84 -20.50 3.91
C LYS A 704 8.68 -19.02 3.53
N ASP A 705 8.71 -18.10 4.49
CA ASP A 705 8.68 -16.66 4.23
C ASP A 705 10.06 -16.05 4.53
N GLN A 706 10.73 -15.60 3.48
CA GLN A 706 12.09 -15.05 3.54
C GLN A 706 12.14 -13.59 3.12
N SER A 707 10.99 -12.91 3.00
CA SER A 707 10.92 -11.51 2.55
C SER A 707 11.77 -10.55 3.38
N ALA A 708 11.98 -10.88 4.66
CA ALA A 708 12.81 -10.11 5.60
C ALA A 708 14.28 -10.57 5.67
N TRP A 709 14.68 -11.64 5.00
CA TRP A 709 16.01 -12.24 5.11
C TRP A 709 16.73 -12.25 3.75
N ARG A 710 18.04 -12.06 3.78
CA ARG A 710 18.91 -12.19 2.62
C ARG A 710 20.20 -12.86 3.04
N THR A 711 20.40 -14.08 2.57
CA THR A 711 21.65 -14.83 2.75
C THR A 711 22.44 -14.80 1.45
N LEU A 712 23.75 -14.61 1.56
CA LEU A 712 24.63 -14.55 0.41
C LEU A 712 26.00 -15.14 0.71
N ILE A 713 26.64 -15.67 -0.32
CA ILE A 713 28.08 -15.93 -0.34
C ILE A 713 28.72 -14.88 -1.26
N PHE A 714 29.93 -14.46 -0.96
CA PHE A 714 30.58 -13.39 -1.72
C PHE A 714 32.08 -13.63 -1.91
N MET A 715 32.61 -13.00 -2.95
CA MET A 715 34.03 -12.77 -3.15
C MET A 715 34.24 -11.28 -3.42
N ASP A 716 35.04 -10.63 -2.58
CA ASP A 716 35.36 -9.21 -2.74
C ASP A 716 36.81 -9.07 -3.19
N ALA A 717 37.09 -8.07 -4.01
CA ALA A 717 38.43 -7.70 -4.42
C ALA A 717 38.54 -6.18 -4.57
N GLY A 718 39.58 -5.58 -4.00
CA GLY A 718 39.83 -4.17 -4.18
C GLY A 718 41.07 -3.66 -3.46
N ASN A 719 41.48 -2.46 -3.83
CA ASN A 719 42.48 -1.68 -3.12
C ASN A 719 42.36 -0.18 -3.49
N VAL A 720 43.08 0.64 -2.75
CA VAL A 720 43.29 2.06 -3.01
C VAL A 720 44.77 2.28 -3.36
N PHE A 721 45.03 3.18 -4.30
CA PHE A 721 46.38 3.53 -4.75
C PHE A 721 46.56 5.04 -4.75
N THR A 722 47.81 5.48 -4.72
CA THR A 722 48.16 6.89 -4.87
C THR A 722 49.10 7.08 -6.06
N THR A 723 48.85 8.11 -6.87
CA THR A 723 49.76 8.46 -7.98
C THR A 723 51.04 9.10 -7.47
N GLU A 724 50.95 9.88 -6.39
CA GLU A 724 52.06 10.58 -5.75
C GLU A 724 51.97 10.39 -4.23
N CYS A 725 53.09 10.16 -3.58
CA CYS A 725 53.14 10.08 -2.12
C CYS A 725 53.20 11.49 -1.53
N LEU A 726 52.52 11.71 -0.40
CA LEU A 726 52.51 13.03 0.22
C LEU A 726 53.93 13.40 0.73
N PRO A 727 54.33 14.67 0.60
CA PRO A 727 55.64 15.13 1.02
C PRO A 727 55.81 15.00 2.55
N GLY A 728 57.01 14.62 2.99
CA GLY A 728 57.34 14.48 4.42
C GLY A 728 57.16 13.07 4.98
N ALA A 729 56.83 12.07 4.14
CA ALA A 729 56.82 10.67 4.56
C ALA A 729 58.25 10.19 4.87
N LEU A 730 58.47 9.59 6.05
CA LEU A 730 59.76 8.98 6.40
C LEU A 730 59.99 7.66 5.62
N ASP A 731 61.24 7.19 5.59
CA ASP A 731 61.67 5.90 5.00
C ASP A 731 60.92 4.67 5.58
N THR A 732 60.21 4.84 6.71
CA THR A 732 59.41 3.81 7.37
C THR A 732 57.97 3.69 6.85
N SER A 733 57.54 4.61 5.98
CA SER A 733 56.22 4.56 5.34
C SER A 733 56.16 3.49 4.24
N THR A 734 54.98 2.92 3.99
CA THR A 734 54.77 1.92 2.92
C THR A 734 54.15 2.53 1.67
N CYS A 735 54.24 3.86 1.53
CA CYS A 735 53.68 4.56 0.38
C CYS A 735 54.47 4.20 -0.89
N VAL A 736 53.79 3.60 -1.87
CA VAL A 736 54.34 3.27 -3.19
C VAL A 736 53.52 4.00 -4.23
N GLU A 737 54.19 4.79 -5.06
CA GLU A 737 53.58 5.56 -6.13
C GLU A 737 53.17 4.68 -7.31
N GLY A 738 52.00 4.98 -7.88
CA GLY A 738 51.47 4.31 -9.05
C GLY A 738 50.44 3.22 -8.73
N VAL A 739 49.92 2.61 -9.79
CA VAL A 739 48.88 1.58 -9.71
C VAL A 739 49.50 0.22 -9.98
N ASP A 740 49.72 -0.57 -8.93
CA ASP A 740 50.10 -1.98 -9.04
C ASP A 740 48.90 -2.89 -8.75
N PHE A 741 48.32 -3.48 -9.80
CA PHE A 741 47.21 -4.42 -9.65
C PHE A 741 47.59 -5.70 -8.88
N GLY A 742 48.89 -6.00 -8.71
CA GLY A 742 49.37 -7.06 -7.82
C GLY A 742 49.04 -6.82 -6.35
N ASP A 743 48.77 -5.56 -5.97
CA ASP A 743 48.40 -5.16 -4.61
C ASP A 743 46.89 -5.20 -4.34
N ILE A 744 46.07 -5.65 -5.28
CA ILE A 744 44.64 -5.89 -5.01
C ILE A 744 44.48 -6.92 -3.89
N ARG A 745 43.72 -6.58 -2.86
CA ARG A 745 43.33 -7.53 -1.81
C ARG A 745 42.02 -8.20 -2.15
N TYR A 746 41.91 -9.49 -1.85
CA TYR A 746 40.71 -10.26 -2.12
C TYR A 746 40.34 -11.19 -0.98
N THR A 747 39.03 -11.34 -0.79
CA THR A 747 38.42 -12.08 0.32
C THR A 747 37.27 -12.95 -0.18
N GLY A 748 36.88 -13.91 0.65
CA GLY A 748 35.70 -14.74 0.40
C GLY A 748 34.96 -14.98 1.71
N GLY A 749 33.63 -14.98 1.66
CA GLY A 749 32.83 -15.03 2.87
C GLY A 749 31.36 -15.33 2.68
N ILE A 750 30.66 -15.30 3.80
CA ILE A 750 29.21 -15.45 3.88
C ILE A 750 28.62 -14.22 4.56
N GLY A 751 27.46 -13.78 4.09
CA GLY A 751 26.74 -12.62 4.61
C GLY A 751 25.28 -12.95 4.87
N VAL A 752 24.74 -12.35 5.93
CA VAL A 752 23.31 -12.37 6.25
C VAL A 752 22.83 -10.95 6.46
N SER A 753 21.77 -10.55 5.78
CA SER A 753 21.02 -9.33 6.08
C SER A 753 19.61 -9.69 6.52
N TRP A 754 19.15 -9.06 7.60
CA TRP A 754 17.81 -9.25 8.14
C TRP A 754 17.16 -7.90 8.41
N LEU A 755 15.93 -7.71 7.93
CA LEU A 755 15.12 -6.54 8.22
C LEU A 755 14.50 -6.68 9.61
N THR A 756 15.07 -5.96 10.58
CA THR A 756 14.56 -5.89 11.95
C THR A 756 13.50 -4.79 12.08
N PRO A 757 12.69 -4.76 13.14
CA PRO A 757 11.78 -3.65 13.41
C PRO A 757 12.46 -2.27 13.52
N VAL A 758 13.77 -2.23 13.78
CA VAL A 758 14.55 -0.99 13.95
C VAL A 758 15.44 -0.68 12.74
N GLY A 759 15.42 -1.51 11.70
CA GLY A 759 16.20 -1.33 10.47
C GLY A 759 16.94 -2.59 10.01
N PRO A 760 17.60 -2.54 8.84
CA PRO A 760 18.37 -3.67 8.34
C PRO A 760 19.60 -3.95 9.21
N LEU A 761 19.81 -5.22 9.58
CA LEU A 761 21.04 -5.70 10.22
C LEU A 761 21.80 -6.54 9.20
N SER A 762 23.00 -6.10 8.82
CA SER A 762 23.91 -6.83 7.94
C SER A 762 25.08 -7.39 8.75
N ILE A 763 25.38 -8.68 8.58
CA ILE A 763 26.46 -9.40 9.25
C ILE A 763 27.26 -10.18 8.20
N SER A 764 28.56 -9.95 8.13
CA SER A 764 29.47 -10.69 7.25
C SER A 764 30.56 -11.41 8.04
N LEU A 765 30.88 -12.61 7.58
CA LEU A 765 32.04 -13.41 7.98
C LEU A 765 32.91 -13.60 6.76
N ALA A 766 34.10 -12.99 6.76
CA ALA A 766 34.97 -12.95 5.60
C ALA A 766 36.40 -13.35 5.96
N GLN A 767 37.05 -14.11 5.07
CA GLN A 767 38.45 -14.47 5.21
C GLN A 767 39.26 -13.80 4.10
N ALA A 768 40.31 -13.07 4.48
CA ALA A 768 41.30 -12.54 3.53
C ALA A 768 42.24 -13.65 3.05
N PHE A 769 42.46 -13.73 1.74
CA PHE A 769 43.28 -14.79 1.14
C PHE A 769 44.71 -14.34 0.83
N ASN A 770 44.95 -13.04 0.67
CA ASN A 770 46.25 -12.47 0.31
C ASN A 770 46.64 -11.25 1.16
N SER A 771 46.27 -11.22 2.45
CA SER A 771 46.67 -10.15 3.35
C SER A 771 48.19 -10.10 3.54
N LYS A 772 48.77 -8.91 3.50
CA LYS A 772 50.16 -8.62 3.87
C LYS A 772 50.29 -8.35 5.37
N SER A 773 51.53 -8.27 5.87
CA SER A 773 51.82 -8.09 7.31
C SER A 773 51.35 -6.76 7.89
N ASP A 774 51.16 -5.75 7.04
CA ASP A 774 50.73 -4.39 7.36
C ASP A 774 49.23 -4.15 7.16
N ASP A 775 48.49 -5.12 6.62
CA ASP A 775 47.04 -5.02 6.48
C ASP A 775 46.33 -5.32 7.80
N LYS A 776 45.29 -4.55 8.11
CA LYS A 776 44.40 -4.84 9.24
C LYS A 776 43.18 -5.65 8.75
N THR A 777 43.00 -6.84 9.35
CA THR A 777 41.91 -7.75 8.98
C THR A 777 40.85 -7.81 10.06
N GLU A 778 39.59 -7.93 9.65
CA GLU A 778 38.43 -8.01 10.51
C GLU A 778 37.46 -9.06 9.98
N VAL A 779 37.52 -10.26 10.56
CA VAL A 779 36.78 -11.43 10.05
C VAL A 779 35.27 -11.30 10.25
N PHE A 780 34.85 -10.79 11.41
CA PHE A 780 33.44 -10.61 11.75
C PHE A 780 33.07 -9.15 11.69
N GLN A 781 32.09 -8.85 10.85
CA GLN A 781 31.70 -7.50 10.52
C GLN A 781 30.18 -7.35 10.61
N PHE A 782 29.68 -6.27 11.20
CA PHE A 782 28.24 -6.00 11.26
C PHE A 782 27.89 -4.51 11.25
N ALA A 783 26.71 -4.20 10.72
CA ALA A 783 26.12 -2.87 10.75
C ALA A 783 24.60 -2.96 10.93
N LEU A 784 24.04 -2.06 11.75
CA LEU A 784 22.60 -1.87 11.96
C LEU A 784 22.17 -0.54 11.34
N GLY A 785 21.16 -0.58 10.47
CA GLY A 785 20.67 0.56 9.69
C GLY A 785 21.21 0.62 8.26
N GLN A 786 22.19 -0.22 7.91
CA GLN A 786 22.77 -0.32 6.58
C GLN A 786 22.58 -1.75 6.02
N THR A 787 22.27 -1.86 4.73
CA THR A 787 22.27 -3.14 4.00
C THR A 787 23.56 -3.28 3.19
N PHE A 788 23.99 -4.52 2.94
CA PHE A 788 25.08 -4.82 1.99
C PHE A 788 24.91 -4.09 0.67
#